data_AF-A0A8H5DGR0-F1
#
_entry.id   AF-A0A8H5DGR0-F1
#
_cell.length_a   1.000
_cell.length_b   1.000
_cell.length_c   1.000
_cell.angle_alpha   90.00
_cell.angle_beta   90.00
_cell.angle_gamma   90.00
#
_symmetry.space_group_name_H-M   'P 1'
#
loop_
_entity.id
_entity.type
_entity.pdbx_description
1 polymer ?
#
loop_
_entity_poly.entity_id
_entity_poly.type
_entity_poly.pdbx_seq_one_letter_code
_entity_poly.pdbx_strand_id
1 'polypeptide(L)'
;MAKTVCIVGAGPSGLVAAKTLLHNTAPGEFKVTVFDAQDKVGGLWPISKSDTRRQVHPLMWANQSRHTVQFSELSWDDADPQFPQGWMVGRYLDKYLERFLENNPDFELKLGTRVEGVQRPQDTPQGWNVKFKSDSGTETKNFDYLLVASGFFGKPIIPESVSKETSIPVVHSSQYRDLEGLLGKARPCGGKILIVGGQMSGVEIAGTVGCHLSSEVNSPNPSKIADVDKYSIHHVIQRPVWVFPLFTSPKPTSPAAPFLPMDFASYNLNNRPKPLFNTQGHIAEEKAKVLHGIYKSALGTDQSEISSLLKIDGSNDNKQPYLAVSEWYTNFVRSGLIKLSSGKVQGLKGSTATLSDGSRIENIAAVVVATGFDPSPCISYLPEHVLMTLQHSPEHIDQPVALAFHGTHHPDVPDLGFVGFYRSPYWGVMQMQARFVAALWSDKVSPGRTSQVFEQKLRDDISIQRTLDLRDDPRVSQFPMGDYVYLMNEIAEALQLDTHEPLTPPVPDLPHNNLPLDMLTPARYSNPSDDQESKDAATKSLEQAHKTATDGLTTSRFIAHAVFRSLLGTWKLERDLVSKLPSHPSGHFSGTAQFLLREKTADGLRCATNPSQNTTDSEEELGMEYLYIEEGEFKTDSGFGFRATRRYVWRYDELKDVLSVWFAKPEDLKRADYLFHEIEFTNATENGWEAKAGHLCIDDYYDVKYNFAFQAVNLEEWGIEYTVKGPKKDYTISGTYTR
;
A
#
# COMPACT_ATOMS: atom_id res chain seq x y z
N MET A 1 22.44 27.75 27.20
CA MET A 1 22.87 27.60 25.79
C MET A 1 21.97 26.55 25.16
N ALA A 2 21.67 26.67 23.87
CA ALA A 2 20.89 25.67 23.16
C ALA A 2 21.63 24.32 23.14
N LYS A 3 20.93 23.23 23.42
CA LYS A 3 21.42 21.84 23.32
C LYS A 3 21.51 21.45 21.85
N THR A 4 22.61 20.84 21.44
CA THR A 4 22.86 20.42 20.06
C THR A 4 22.40 18.97 19.84
N VAL A 5 21.67 18.71 18.77
CA VAL A 5 21.12 17.38 18.44
C VAL A 5 21.62 16.95 17.06
N CYS A 6 22.26 15.78 17.00
CA CYS A 6 22.55 15.10 15.75
C CYS A 6 21.41 14.13 15.43
N ILE A 7 20.78 14.29 14.27
CA ILE A 7 19.80 13.34 13.75
C ILE A 7 20.43 12.61 12.57
N VAL A 8 20.40 11.27 12.58
CA VAL A 8 20.90 10.44 11.48
C VAL A 8 19.73 9.96 10.64
N GLY A 9 19.57 10.50 9.44
CA GLY A 9 18.51 10.20 8.47
C GLY A 9 17.56 11.38 8.24
N ALA A 10 17.32 11.72 6.97
CA ALA A 10 16.39 12.75 6.48
C ALA A 10 15.16 12.12 5.79
N GLY A 11 14.74 10.95 6.28
CA GLY A 11 13.44 10.34 5.96
C GLY A 11 12.30 10.90 6.81
N PRO A 12 11.09 10.30 6.75
CA PRO A 12 9.93 10.77 7.52
C PRO A 12 10.22 10.94 9.02
N SER A 13 10.91 9.98 9.62
CA SER A 13 11.27 9.96 11.04
C SER A 13 12.20 11.11 11.44
N GLY A 14 13.18 11.44 10.59
CA GLY A 14 14.15 12.49 10.89
C GLY A 14 13.56 13.89 10.71
N LEU A 15 12.74 14.08 9.67
CA LEU A 15 12.07 15.36 9.43
C LEU A 15 11.05 15.68 10.52
N VAL A 16 10.23 14.70 10.94
CA VAL A 16 9.28 14.93 12.05
C VAL A 16 10.01 15.15 13.38
N ALA A 17 11.08 14.42 13.65
CA ALA A 17 11.89 14.63 14.86
C ALA A 17 12.54 16.02 14.89
N ALA A 18 13.13 16.47 13.78
CA ALA A 18 13.69 17.81 13.65
C ALA A 18 12.64 18.89 13.87
N LYS A 19 11.47 18.77 13.21
CA LYS A 19 10.35 19.72 13.39
C LYS A 19 9.95 19.76 14.85
N THR A 20 9.72 18.61 15.47
CA THR A 20 9.25 18.54 16.85
C THR A 20 10.23 19.16 17.84
N LEU A 21 11.54 18.91 17.70
CA LEU A 21 12.57 19.51 18.56
C LEU A 21 12.71 21.03 18.37
N LEU A 22 12.37 21.57 17.21
CA LEU A 22 12.51 23.00 16.93
C LEU A 22 11.24 23.80 17.21
N HIS A 23 10.06 23.17 17.08
CA HIS A 23 8.77 23.84 17.14
C HIS A 23 7.92 23.46 18.35
N ASN A 24 8.11 22.28 18.93
CA ASN A 24 7.28 21.79 20.03
C ASN A 24 7.99 21.77 21.40
N THR A 25 9.13 22.45 21.51
CA THR A 25 9.87 22.68 22.76
C THR A 25 10.10 24.18 22.97
N ALA A 26 10.83 24.60 24.01
CA ALA A 26 11.07 26.02 24.23
C ALA A 26 11.89 26.63 23.07
N PRO A 27 11.57 27.86 22.59
CA PRO A 27 12.35 28.49 21.52
C PRO A 27 13.84 28.59 21.86
N GLY A 28 14.69 28.16 20.93
CA GLY A 28 16.15 28.15 21.12
C GLY A 28 16.66 27.13 22.15
N GLU A 29 15.82 26.18 22.58
CA GLU A 29 16.25 25.08 23.47
C GLU A 29 17.16 24.10 22.74
N PHE A 30 16.88 23.82 21.45
CA PHE A 30 17.64 22.90 20.63
C PHE A 30 18.19 23.55 19.36
N LYS A 31 19.36 23.08 18.92
CA LYS A 31 19.91 23.26 17.57
C LYS A 31 20.06 21.90 16.93
N VAL A 32 19.48 21.71 15.75
CA VAL A 32 19.33 20.40 15.12
C VAL A 32 20.17 20.33 13.85
N THR A 33 21.05 19.33 13.76
CA THR A 33 21.73 18.97 12.50
C THR A 33 21.25 17.59 12.04
N VAL A 34 20.65 17.50 10.86
CA VAL A 34 20.26 16.24 10.22
C VAL A 34 21.32 15.84 9.19
N PHE A 35 21.85 14.63 9.29
CA PHE A 35 22.75 14.04 8.31
C PHE A 35 22.06 12.93 7.53
N ASP A 36 22.15 12.93 6.20
CA ASP A 36 21.70 11.82 5.36
C ASP A 36 22.75 11.47 4.31
N ALA A 37 22.96 10.17 4.10
CA ALA A 37 23.91 9.67 3.11
C ALA A 37 23.43 9.85 1.67
N GLN A 38 22.12 10.08 1.46
CA GLN A 38 21.54 10.33 0.15
C GLN A 38 21.56 11.83 -0.18
N ASP A 39 21.53 12.15 -1.46
CA ASP A 39 21.65 13.52 -1.98
C ASP A 39 20.35 14.33 -1.92
N LYS A 40 19.24 13.72 -1.46
CA LYS A 40 17.93 14.35 -1.27
C LYS A 40 17.19 13.74 -0.07
N VAL A 41 16.24 14.49 0.49
CA VAL A 41 15.33 14.01 1.55
C VAL A 41 14.39 12.90 1.06
N GLY A 42 13.62 12.31 1.98
CA GLY A 42 12.58 11.31 1.68
C GLY A 42 12.92 9.89 2.16
N GLY A 43 14.21 9.62 2.44
CA GLY A 43 14.66 8.32 2.92
C GLY A 43 14.45 7.21 1.89
N LEU A 44 13.50 6.31 2.16
CA LEU A 44 13.12 5.23 1.25
C LEU A 44 12.16 5.66 0.13
N TRP A 45 11.53 6.83 0.27
CA TRP A 45 10.54 7.36 -0.66
C TRP A 45 11.20 8.23 -1.74
N PRO A 46 10.99 7.93 -3.03
CA PRO A 46 11.43 8.80 -4.12
C PRO A 46 10.65 10.10 -4.13
N ILE A 47 11.26 11.18 -4.64
CA ILE A 47 10.59 12.51 -4.69
C ILE A 47 10.00 12.85 -6.07
N SER A 48 10.28 12.03 -7.08
CA SER A 48 9.75 12.19 -8.43
C SER A 48 9.48 10.83 -9.08
N LYS A 49 8.64 10.81 -10.13
CA LYS A 49 8.35 9.60 -10.92
C LYS A 49 9.63 8.95 -11.49
N SER A 50 10.66 9.75 -11.74
CA SER A 50 11.94 9.32 -12.32
C SER A 50 13.02 8.97 -11.30
N ASP A 51 12.81 9.18 -10.00
CA ASP A 51 13.79 8.83 -8.97
C ASP A 51 13.76 7.32 -8.69
N THR A 52 14.56 6.58 -9.47
CA THR A 52 14.66 5.12 -9.38
C THR A 52 15.73 4.64 -8.40
N ARG A 53 16.41 5.55 -7.70
CA ARG A 53 17.56 5.25 -6.81
C ARG A 53 17.15 4.85 -5.40
N ARG A 54 15.89 5.07 -5.02
CA ARG A 54 15.35 4.73 -3.69
C ARG A 54 14.92 3.27 -3.58
N GLN A 55 14.63 2.84 -2.35
CA GLN A 55 14.19 1.46 -2.10
C GLN A 55 12.77 1.19 -2.57
N VAL A 56 11.87 2.16 -2.44
CA VAL A 56 10.50 2.07 -2.96
C VAL A 56 10.48 2.44 -4.43
N HIS A 57 9.75 1.66 -5.21
CA HIS A 57 9.49 1.98 -6.61
C HIS A 57 8.64 3.26 -6.69
N PRO A 58 8.97 4.25 -7.55
CA PRO A 58 8.26 5.53 -7.58
C PRO A 58 6.77 5.40 -7.79
N LEU A 59 6.33 4.44 -8.63
CA LEU A 59 4.92 4.22 -8.96
C LEU A 59 4.20 3.21 -8.05
N MET A 60 4.88 2.64 -7.05
CA MET A 60 4.23 1.73 -6.10
C MET A 60 3.27 2.52 -5.21
N TRP A 61 2.06 2.00 -5.00
CA TRP A 61 1.09 2.59 -4.08
C TRP A 61 1.47 2.34 -2.63
N ALA A 62 1.22 3.33 -1.78
CA ALA A 62 1.18 3.11 -0.34
C ALA A 62 0.09 2.09 -0.01
N ASN A 63 0.36 1.20 0.95
CA ASN A 63 -0.59 0.21 1.44
C ASN A 63 -1.55 0.76 2.51
N GLN A 64 -1.47 2.05 2.79
CA GLN A 64 -2.26 2.79 3.77
C GLN A 64 -2.73 4.09 3.11
N SER A 65 -3.89 4.60 3.53
CA SER A 65 -4.46 5.79 2.91
C SER A 65 -3.66 7.05 3.28
N ARG A 66 -3.85 8.11 2.50
CA ARG A 66 -3.28 9.45 2.77
C ARG A 66 -3.63 9.96 4.18
N HIS A 67 -4.74 9.49 4.76
CA HIS A 67 -5.20 9.91 6.10
C HIS A 67 -4.34 9.36 7.25
N THR A 68 -3.59 8.27 6.99
CA THR A 68 -2.70 7.63 7.98
C THR A 68 -1.23 7.73 7.57
N VAL A 69 -0.94 7.93 6.28
CA VAL A 69 0.37 8.31 5.73
C VAL A 69 0.50 9.84 5.71
N GLN A 70 0.45 10.45 6.90
CA GLN A 70 0.63 11.90 7.07
C GLN A 70 1.07 12.23 8.51
N PHE A 71 1.50 13.46 8.73
CA PHE A 71 1.68 14.07 10.04
C PHE A 71 0.54 15.05 10.33
N SER A 72 0.18 15.22 11.61
CA SER A 72 -0.97 16.04 12.01
C SER A 72 -0.89 17.49 11.52
N GLU A 73 0.32 18.02 11.34
CA GLU A 73 0.53 19.44 11.03
C GLU A 73 0.55 19.75 9.53
N LEU A 74 0.48 18.75 8.63
CA LEU A 74 0.48 18.96 7.18
C LEU A 74 -0.52 18.02 6.50
N SER A 75 -1.59 18.59 5.95
CA SER A 75 -2.61 17.86 5.18
C SER A 75 -2.16 17.58 3.75
N TRP A 76 -2.67 16.50 3.16
CA TRP A 76 -2.63 16.29 1.71
C TRP A 76 -3.51 17.29 0.94
N ASP A 77 -3.22 17.48 -0.35
CA ASP A 77 -4.07 18.28 -1.23
C ASP A 77 -5.35 17.49 -1.56
N ASP A 78 -6.47 18.17 -1.82
CA ASP A 78 -7.75 17.49 -2.05
C ASP A 78 -7.71 16.55 -3.27
N ALA A 79 -6.94 16.95 -4.29
CA ALA A 79 -6.73 16.21 -5.53
C ALA A 79 -5.75 15.03 -5.40
N ASP A 80 -4.99 14.90 -4.31
CA ASP A 80 -4.07 13.77 -4.14
C ASP A 80 -4.88 12.46 -3.96
N PRO A 81 -4.44 11.33 -4.54
CA PRO A 81 -5.21 10.08 -4.47
C PRO A 81 -5.31 9.55 -3.04
N GLN A 82 -6.30 8.70 -2.78
CA GLN A 82 -6.49 8.10 -1.46
C GLN A 82 -5.30 7.24 -1.05
N PHE A 83 -4.62 6.60 -2.01
CA PHE A 83 -3.41 5.81 -1.80
C PHE A 83 -2.27 6.41 -2.64
N PRO A 84 -1.46 7.31 -2.06
CA PRO A 84 -0.42 8.00 -2.80
C PRO A 84 0.64 7.02 -3.32
N GLN A 85 1.13 7.28 -4.54
CA GLN A 85 2.30 6.59 -5.06
C GLN A 85 3.58 7.02 -4.30
N GLY A 86 4.61 6.19 -4.32
CA GLY A 86 5.84 6.44 -3.58
C GLY A 86 6.47 7.80 -3.87
N TRP A 87 6.41 8.26 -5.12
CA TRP A 87 6.91 9.60 -5.48
C TRP A 87 6.11 10.75 -4.87
N MET A 88 4.80 10.57 -4.69
CA MET A 88 3.93 11.56 -4.06
C MET A 88 4.18 11.66 -2.56
N VAL A 89 4.53 10.54 -1.91
CA VAL A 89 4.96 10.51 -0.51
C VAL A 89 6.30 11.25 -0.32
N GLY A 90 7.27 11.07 -1.22
CA GLY A 90 8.51 11.85 -1.15
C GLY A 90 8.28 13.35 -1.40
N ARG A 91 7.38 13.71 -2.32
CA ARG A 91 6.95 15.11 -2.51
C ARG A 91 6.29 15.70 -1.27
N TYR A 92 5.47 14.93 -0.55
CA TYR A 92 4.89 15.34 0.74
C TYR A 92 5.98 15.66 1.77
N LEU A 93 7.03 14.83 1.83
CA LEU A 93 8.18 15.04 2.73
C LEU A 93 9.03 16.25 2.34
N ASP A 94 9.15 16.52 1.03
CA ASP A 94 9.83 17.72 0.52
C ASP A 94 9.08 18.99 0.95
N LYS A 95 7.74 19.02 0.75
CA LYS A 95 6.88 20.11 1.27
C LYS A 95 6.98 20.27 2.79
N TYR A 96 7.13 19.17 3.53
CA TYR A 96 7.29 19.20 4.99
C TYR A 96 8.62 19.87 5.39
N LEU A 97 9.72 19.59 4.67
CA LEU A 97 11.01 20.26 4.86
C LEU A 97 10.90 21.77 4.60
N GLU A 98 10.35 22.15 3.45
CA GLU A 98 10.16 23.55 3.03
C GLU A 98 9.39 24.35 4.08
N ARG A 99 8.29 23.78 4.59
CA ARG A 99 7.41 24.45 5.54
C ARG A 99 8.04 24.65 6.91
N PHE A 100 8.66 23.62 7.48
CA PHE A 100 9.01 23.63 8.90
C PHE A 100 10.50 23.83 9.19
N LEU A 101 11.38 23.54 8.23
CA LEU A 101 12.81 23.36 8.54
C LEU A 101 13.73 24.26 7.71
N GLU A 102 13.48 24.43 6.41
CA GLU A 102 14.41 25.09 5.49
C GLU A 102 14.80 26.51 5.93
N ASN A 103 13.84 27.27 6.48
CA ASN A 103 14.04 28.66 6.91
C ASN A 103 14.30 28.81 8.42
N ASN A 104 14.48 27.71 9.15
CA ASN A 104 14.71 27.76 10.60
C ASN A 104 16.21 28.00 10.90
N PRO A 105 16.59 29.05 11.65
CA PRO A 105 17.99 29.40 11.90
C PRO A 105 18.75 28.40 12.80
N ASP A 106 18.02 27.57 13.55
CA ASP A 106 18.57 26.54 14.43
C ASP A 106 18.58 25.15 13.77
N PHE A 107 18.27 25.07 12.47
CA PHE A 107 18.29 23.85 11.67
C PHE A 107 19.45 23.83 10.67
N GLU A 108 20.09 22.67 10.53
CA GLU A 108 21.10 22.41 9.52
C GLU A 108 20.85 21.05 8.87
N LEU A 109 20.75 21.02 7.54
CA LEU A 109 20.62 19.78 6.75
C LEU A 109 21.91 19.48 5.99
N LYS A 110 22.45 18.27 6.18
CA LYS A 110 23.66 17.76 5.51
C LYS A 110 23.34 16.50 4.69
N LEU A 111 22.97 16.72 3.43
CA LEU A 111 22.76 15.64 2.45
C LEU A 111 24.09 15.16 1.85
N GLY A 112 24.09 13.99 1.22
CA GLY A 112 25.31 13.35 0.70
C GLY A 112 26.39 13.14 1.76
N THR A 113 26.00 13.10 3.04
CA THR A 113 26.89 13.11 4.19
C THR A 113 26.54 11.92 5.10
N ARG A 114 27.37 10.88 5.05
CA ARG A 114 27.18 9.64 5.81
C ARG A 114 27.81 9.76 7.18
N VAL A 115 27.04 9.50 8.25
CA VAL A 115 27.61 9.21 9.57
C VAL A 115 28.31 7.85 9.53
N GLU A 116 29.60 7.83 9.81
CA GLU A 116 30.44 6.61 9.78
C GLU A 116 30.66 6.01 11.17
N GLY A 117 30.58 6.83 12.22
CA GLY A 117 30.79 6.39 13.59
C GLY A 117 30.48 7.49 14.59
N VAL A 118 30.05 7.11 15.78
CA VAL A 118 29.90 8.02 16.92
C VAL A 118 30.66 7.47 18.12
N GLN A 119 31.17 8.34 18.99
CA GLN A 119 31.88 7.96 20.21
C GLN A 119 31.53 8.89 21.35
N ARG A 120 31.66 8.42 22.59
CA ARG A 120 31.64 9.31 23.75
C ARG A 120 32.87 10.24 23.71
N PRO A 121 32.75 11.53 24.08
CA PRO A 121 33.91 12.39 24.25
C PRO A 121 34.86 11.81 25.31
N GLN A 122 36.17 12.03 25.18
CA GLN A 122 37.16 11.45 26.10
C GLN A 122 37.03 11.96 27.54
N ASP A 123 36.60 13.21 27.70
CA ASP A 123 36.60 13.92 28.99
C ASP A 123 35.23 13.97 29.67
N THR A 124 34.17 13.42 29.05
CA THR A 124 32.82 13.43 29.61
C THR A 124 32.01 12.19 29.19
N PRO A 125 31.21 11.61 30.09
CA PRO A 125 30.31 10.52 29.75
C PRO A 125 29.07 10.98 28.95
N GLN A 126 28.86 12.29 28.81
CA GLN A 126 27.70 12.88 28.14
C GLN A 126 28.05 13.38 26.74
N GLY A 127 27.06 13.36 25.84
CA GLY A 127 27.20 13.81 24.46
C GLY A 127 27.94 12.83 23.56
N TRP A 128 28.16 13.27 22.32
CA TRP A 128 28.59 12.44 21.21
C TRP A 128 29.55 13.18 20.29
N ASN A 129 30.71 12.58 20.02
CA ASN A 129 31.57 12.94 18.92
C ASN A 129 31.10 12.18 17.68
N VAL A 130 30.49 12.88 16.72
CA VAL A 130 29.92 12.29 15.51
C VAL A 130 30.88 12.47 14.35
N LYS A 131 31.38 11.36 13.81
CA LYS A 131 32.23 11.31 12.61
C LYS A 131 31.38 11.07 11.38
N PHE A 132 31.52 11.94 10.39
CA PHE A 132 30.77 11.86 9.14
C PHE A 132 31.67 12.11 7.93
N LYS A 133 31.22 11.61 6.78
CA LYS A 133 31.94 11.67 5.50
C LYS A 133 31.03 12.21 4.41
N SER A 134 31.55 13.19 3.68
CA SER A 134 30.96 13.80 2.48
C SER A 134 32.00 13.82 1.35
N ASP A 135 31.66 14.42 0.22
CA ASP A 135 32.60 14.67 -0.88
C ASP A 135 33.75 15.62 -0.48
N SER A 136 33.58 16.45 0.54
CA SER A 136 34.63 17.35 1.07
C SER A 136 35.62 16.64 1.99
N GLY A 137 35.35 15.39 2.38
CA GLY A 137 36.22 14.58 3.23
C GLY A 137 35.52 14.10 4.49
N THR A 138 36.30 13.85 5.54
CA THR A 138 35.82 13.30 6.80
C THR A 138 36.00 14.33 7.90
N GLU A 139 34.93 14.58 8.65
CA GLU A 139 34.88 15.57 9.72
C GLU A 139 34.34 14.94 11.00
N THR A 140 34.52 15.62 12.13
CA THR A 140 33.97 15.23 13.43
C THR A 140 33.42 16.45 14.14
N LYS A 141 32.19 16.35 14.65
CA LYS A 141 31.50 17.42 15.37
C LYS A 141 30.87 16.87 16.64
N ASN A 142 30.85 17.68 17.69
CA ASN A 142 30.30 17.29 18.99
C ASN A 142 28.82 17.68 19.07
N PHE A 143 28.02 16.82 19.69
CA PHE A 143 26.60 17.03 19.94
C PHE A 143 26.21 16.60 21.35
N ASP A 144 25.23 17.26 21.95
CA ASP A 144 24.70 16.89 23.26
C ASP A 144 23.80 15.65 23.17
N TYR A 145 23.05 15.51 22.08
CA TYR A 145 22.13 14.39 21.86
C TYR A 145 22.34 13.75 20.48
N LEU A 146 22.08 12.45 20.40
CA LEU A 146 22.04 11.67 19.16
C LEU A 146 20.66 11.05 18.99
N LEU A 147 20.07 11.21 17.80
CA LEU A 147 18.78 10.63 17.44
C LEU A 147 18.93 9.75 16.21
N VAL A 148 18.59 8.47 16.36
CA VAL A 148 18.54 7.50 15.28
C VAL A 148 17.21 7.62 14.55
N ALA A 149 17.27 8.10 13.32
CA ALA A 149 16.16 8.17 12.37
C ALA A 149 16.53 7.55 11.00
N SER A 150 17.50 6.62 11.01
CA SER A 150 18.11 6.04 9.81
C SER A 150 17.21 5.02 9.10
N GLY A 151 16.03 4.75 9.68
CA GLY A 151 15.04 3.81 9.17
C GLY A 151 15.37 2.35 9.48
N PHE A 152 14.34 1.50 9.39
CA PHE A 152 14.45 0.08 9.70
C PHE A 152 14.91 -0.79 8.51
N PHE A 153 14.56 -0.40 7.29
CA PHE A 153 14.85 -1.19 6.09
C PHE A 153 16.27 -0.95 5.59
N GLY A 154 17.26 -1.54 6.25
CA GLY A 154 18.68 -1.39 5.95
C GLY A 154 19.12 -2.17 4.71
N LYS A 155 19.94 -3.20 4.92
CA LYS A 155 20.55 -3.99 3.83
C LYS A 155 19.55 -5.05 3.32
N PRO A 156 19.27 -5.11 2.01
CA PRO A 156 18.46 -6.20 1.44
C PRO A 156 19.02 -7.58 1.75
N ILE A 157 18.18 -8.51 2.18
CA ILE A 157 18.57 -9.89 2.46
C ILE A 157 18.38 -10.71 1.19
N ILE A 158 19.47 -11.16 0.57
CA ILE A 158 19.45 -12.15 -0.53
C ILE A 158 20.03 -13.46 0.01
N PRO A 159 19.24 -14.54 0.13
CA PRO A 159 19.70 -15.80 0.71
C PRO A 159 20.87 -16.43 -0.07
N GLU A 160 21.81 -17.03 0.65
CA GLU A 160 22.93 -17.76 0.02
C GLU A 160 22.49 -18.89 -0.91
N SER A 161 21.30 -19.47 -0.67
CA SER A 161 20.71 -20.52 -1.49
C SER A 161 20.43 -20.09 -2.93
N VAL A 162 20.33 -18.78 -3.19
CA VAL A 162 20.07 -18.22 -4.52
C VAL A 162 21.15 -17.23 -4.99
N SER A 163 21.92 -16.64 -4.07
CA SER A 163 22.87 -15.56 -4.39
C SER A 163 24.08 -15.99 -5.23
N LYS A 164 24.41 -17.29 -5.26
CA LYS A 164 25.57 -17.83 -6.00
C LYS A 164 25.26 -18.10 -7.47
N GLU A 165 24.00 -18.03 -7.88
CA GLU A 165 23.61 -18.27 -9.27
C GLU A 165 23.97 -17.07 -10.15
N THR A 166 24.52 -17.35 -11.33
CA THR A 166 24.99 -16.32 -12.28
C THR A 166 24.46 -16.53 -13.69
N SER A 167 23.86 -17.69 -13.98
CA SER A 167 23.27 -18.00 -15.28
C SER A 167 21.93 -17.33 -15.52
N ILE A 168 21.26 -16.87 -14.45
CA ILE A 168 20.01 -16.11 -14.49
C ILE A 168 20.08 -14.91 -13.54
N PRO A 169 19.36 -13.82 -13.83
CA PRO A 169 19.30 -12.66 -12.94
C PRO A 169 18.60 -13.00 -11.62
N VAL A 170 19.23 -12.60 -10.52
CA VAL A 170 18.68 -12.66 -9.16
C VAL A 170 18.72 -11.26 -8.58
N VAL A 171 17.56 -10.71 -8.25
CA VAL A 171 17.43 -9.34 -7.68
C VAL A 171 16.59 -9.37 -6.41
N HIS A 172 16.86 -8.46 -5.47
CA HIS A 172 15.94 -8.21 -4.37
C HIS A 172 14.71 -7.41 -4.86
N SER A 173 13.55 -7.56 -4.21
CA SER A 173 12.31 -6.86 -4.60
C SER A 173 12.47 -5.34 -4.67
N SER A 174 13.28 -4.75 -3.78
CA SER A 174 13.61 -3.32 -3.79
C SER A 174 14.45 -2.85 -4.98
N GLN A 175 15.02 -3.77 -5.76
CA GLN A 175 15.82 -3.48 -6.95
C GLN A 175 15.03 -3.67 -8.25
N TYR A 176 13.88 -4.35 -8.21
CA TYR A 176 13.02 -4.49 -9.38
C TYR A 176 12.45 -3.13 -9.79
N ARG A 177 12.44 -2.86 -11.09
CA ARG A 177 11.87 -1.63 -11.68
C ARG A 177 10.87 -1.98 -12.76
N ASP A 178 11.33 -2.72 -13.75
CA ASP A 178 10.53 -3.14 -14.89
C ASP A 178 11.03 -4.50 -15.40
N LEU A 179 10.32 -5.02 -16.39
CA LEU A 179 10.67 -6.28 -17.03
C LEU A 179 11.91 -6.15 -17.93
N GLU A 180 12.17 -4.99 -18.52
CA GLU A 180 13.34 -4.77 -19.38
C GLU A 180 14.64 -4.86 -18.56
N GLY A 181 14.69 -4.26 -17.37
CA GLY A 181 15.79 -4.35 -16.43
C GLY A 181 15.98 -5.74 -15.85
N LEU A 182 14.90 -6.53 -15.69
CA LEU A 182 14.96 -7.90 -15.19
C LEU A 182 15.33 -8.93 -16.26
N LEU A 183 14.70 -8.86 -17.44
CA LEU A 183 14.73 -9.89 -18.48
C LEU A 183 15.44 -9.44 -19.77
N GLY A 184 15.70 -8.15 -19.98
CA GLY A 184 16.24 -7.64 -21.25
C GLY A 184 17.63 -8.17 -21.62
N LYS A 185 18.34 -8.78 -20.66
CA LYS A 185 19.63 -9.46 -20.87
C LYS A 185 19.52 -10.99 -20.82
N ALA A 186 18.35 -11.53 -20.54
CA ALA A 186 18.11 -12.98 -20.46
C ALA A 186 18.02 -13.59 -21.87
N ARG A 187 18.17 -14.92 -21.95
CA ARG A 187 17.98 -15.62 -23.23
C ARG A 187 16.49 -15.56 -23.63
N PRO A 188 16.16 -15.26 -24.89
CA PRO A 188 14.78 -15.21 -25.36
C PRO A 188 14.23 -16.63 -25.51
N CYS A 189 13.64 -17.18 -24.44
CA CYS A 189 13.01 -18.50 -24.47
C CYS A 189 11.77 -18.62 -23.57
N GLY A 190 11.25 -17.51 -23.06
CA GLY A 190 10.21 -17.52 -22.01
C GLY A 190 10.70 -18.15 -20.71
N GLY A 191 9.76 -18.52 -19.84
CA GLY A 191 10.06 -19.22 -18.59
C GLY A 191 9.36 -18.64 -17.37
N LYS A 192 9.82 -19.04 -16.19
CA LYS A 192 9.23 -18.62 -14.90
C LYS A 192 10.06 -17.51 -14.27
N ILE A 193 9.41 -16.43 -13.86
CA ILE A 193 9.94 -15.48 -12.91
C ILE A 193 9.63 -16.04 -11.51
N LEU A 194 10.66 -16.52 -10.81
CA LEU A 194 10.52 -17.08 -9.48
C LEU A 194 10.48 -15.96 -8.43
N ILE A 195 9.40 -15.88 -7.67
CA ILE A 195 9.27 -14.97 -6.53
C ILE A 195 9.50 -15.78 -5.23
N VAL A 196 10.38 -15.29 -4.36
CA VAL A 196 10.74 -15.96 -3.10
C VAL A 196 10.34 -15.11 -1.90
N GLY A 197 9.38 -15.59 -1.10
CA GLY A 197 8.93 -14.95 0.14
C GLY A 197 7.44 -14.65 0.15
N GLY A 198 6.66 -15.32 1.00
CA GLY A 198 5.18 -15.20 1.02
C GLY A 198 4.62 -14.16 1.99
N GLN A 199 5.30 -13.03 2.19
CA GLN A 199 4.81 -11.91 3.00
C GLN A 199 4.46 -10.70 2.12
N MET A 200 4.10 -9.57 2.74
CA MET A 200 3.68 -8.31 2.10
C MET A 200 4.45 -7.99 0.81
N SER A 201 5.78 -7.86 0.85
CA SER A 201 6.58 -7.48 -0.32
C SER A 201 6.59 -8.54 -1.43
N GLY A 202 6.49 -9.82 -1.10
CA GLY A 202 6.51 -10.89 -2.09
C GLY A 202 5.17 -11.07 -2.81
N VAL A 203 4.07 -10.92 -2.07
CA VAL A 203 2.72 -10.83 -2.64
C VAL A 203 2.62 -9.62 -3.56
N GLU A 204 3.03 -8.44 -3.09
CA GLU A 204 2.92 -7.22 -3.87
C GLU A 204 3.81 -7.25 -5.11
N ILE A 205 5.09 -7.65 -4.99
CA ILE A 205 5.97 -7.71 -6.17
C ILE A 205 5.51 -8.75 -7.19
N ALA A 206 4.93 -9.87 -6.75
CA ALA A 206 4.34 -10.85 -7.66
C ALA A 206 3.13 -10.25 -8.41
N GLY A 207 2.28 -9.48 -7.71
CA GLY A 207 1.20 -8.71 -8.32
C GLY A 207 1.72 -7.69 -9.34
N THR A 208 2.71 -6.88 -8.96
CA THR A 208 3.33 -5.87 -9.83
C THR A 208 3.95 -6.48 -11.09
N VAL A 209 4.75 -7.55 -10.95
CA VAL A 209 5.32 -8.27 -12.10
C VAL A 209 4.20 -8.84 -12.99
N GLY A 210 3.10 -9.32 -12.39
CA GLY A 210 1.91 -9.77 -13.10
C GLY A 210 1.28 -8.66 -13.94
N CYS A 211 1.14 -7.45 -13.36
CA CYS A 211 0.66 -6.28 -14.09
C CYS A 211 1.58 -5.91 -15.26
N HIS A 212 2.89 -5.90 -15.05
CA HIS A 212 3.85 -5.57 -16.11
C HIS A 212 3.80 -6.59 -17.25
N LEU A 213 3.76 -7.89 -16.93
CA LEU A 213 3.65 -8.95 -17.94
C LEU A 213 2.33 -8.85 -18.70
N SER A 214 1.21 -8.68 -17.98
CA SER A 214 -0.10 -8.49 -18.59
C SER A 214 -0.11 -7.26 -19.51
N SER A 215 0.50 -6.15 -19.08
CA SER A 215 0.58 -4.94 -19.89
C SER A 215 1.37 -5.14 -21.17
N GLU A 216 2.56 -5.73 -21.09
CA GLU A 216 3.42 -5.98 -22.26
C GLU A 216 2.76 -6.93 -23.28
N VAL A 217 2.05 -7.95 -22.82
CA VAL A 217 1.34 -8.91 -23.70
C VAL A 217 0.13 -8.25 -24.38
N ASN A 218 -0.62 -7.44 -23.65
CA ASN A 218 -1.93 -6.94 -24.08
C ASN A 218 -1.89 -5.54 -24.68
N SER A 219 -0.74 -4.87 -24.62
CA SER A 219 -0.52 -3.58 -25.27
C SER A 219 -0.63 -3.68 -26.80
N PRO A 220 -1.08 -2.61 -27.48
CA PRO A 220 -1.15 -2.58 -28.94
C PRO A 220 0.23 -2.44 -29.60
N ASN A 221 1.21 -1.86 -28.89
CA ASN A 221 2.57 -1.73 -29.38
C ASN A 221 3.36 -3.04 -29.13
N PRO A 222 4.27 -3.43 -30.02
CA PRO A 222 5.14 -4.59 -29.80
C PRO A 222 5.96 -4.45 -28.52
N SER A 223 6.02 -5.52 -27.73
CA SER A 223 6.87 -5.57 -26.54
C SER A 223 8.36 -5.55 -26.93
N LYS A 224 9.17 -4.89 -26.09
CA LYS A 224 10.63 -4.96 -26.19
C LYS A 224 11.19 -6.28 -25.67
N ILE A 225 10.39 -7.06 -24.95
CA ILE A 225 10.77 -8.33 -24.37
C ILE A 225 10.39 -9.42 -25.36
N ALA A 226 11.40 -10.11 -25.89
CA ALA A 226 11.18 -11.23 -26.78
C ALA A 226 10.40 -12.35 -26.08
N ASP A 227 9.42 -12.93 -26.77
CA ASP A 227 8.57 -14.01 -26.25
C ASP A 227 7.86 -13.68 -24.93
N VAL A 228 7.44 -12.42 -24.73
CA VAL A 228 6.83 -11.95 -23.47
C VAL A 228 5.61 -12.79 -23.04
N ASP A 229 4.85 -13.30 -24.01
CA ASP A 229 3.70 -14.18 -23.83
C ASP A 229 4.05 -15.58 -23.31
N LYS A 230 5.35 -15.97 -23.34
CA LYS A 230 5.86 -17.25 -22.83
C LYS A 230 6.38 -17.14 -21.39
N TYR A 231 6.31 -15.98 -20.76
CA TYR A 231 6.67 -15.82 -19.35
C TYR A 231 5.48 -16.03 -18.42
N SER A 232 5.77 -16.58 -17.24
CA SER A 232 4.81 -16.75 -16.15
C SER A 232 5.49 -16.50 -14.82
N ILE A 233 4.71 -16.41 -13.75
CA ILE A 233 5.23 -16.18 -12.40
C ILE A 233 5.07 -17.45 -11.59
N HIS A 234 6.10 -17.81 -10.84
CA HIS A 234 6.02 -18.89 -9.85
C HIS A 234 6.36 -18.31 -8.48
N HIS A 235 5.41 -18.25 -7.56
CA HIS A 235 5.60 -17.66 -6.24
C HIS A 235 5.65 -18.75 -5.16
N VAL A 236 6.75 -18.76 -4.41
CA VAL A 236 6.95 -19.71 -3.30
C VAL A 236 6.58 -19.03 -1.98
N ILE A 237 5.54 -19.55 -1.33
CA ILE A 237 5.00 -19.07 -0.07
C ILE A 237 5.25 -20.07 1.06
N GLN A 238 5.50 -19.60 2.28
CA GLN A 238 5.77 -20.49 3.42
C GLN A 238 4.50 -20.93 4.16
N ARG A 239 3.41 -20.16 4.02
CA ARG A 239 2.11 -20.38 4.66
C ARG A 239 1.03 -19.59 3.92
N PRO A 240 -0.26 -19.88 4.14
CA PRO A 240 -1.36 -19.04 3.65
C PRO A 240 -1.24 -17.60 4.12
N VAL A 241 -1.58 -16.66 3.25
CA VAL A 241 -1.56 -15.21 3.50
C VAL A 241 -2.92 -14.63 3.09
N TRP A 242 -3.51 -13.80 3.92
CA TRP A 242 -4.69 -13.02 3.57
C TRP A 242 -4.29 -11.85 2.69
N VAL A 243 -4.83 -11.77 1.49
CA VAL A 243 -4.52 -10.70 0.54
C VAL A 243 -5.69 -9.72 0.48
N PHE A 244 -5.48 -8.53 1.03
CA PHE A 244 -6.47 -7.47 1.06
C PHE A 244 -6.29 -6.52 -0.14
N PRO A 245 -7.39 -6.06 -0.76
CA PRO A 245 -7.36 -4.86 -1.59
C PRO A 245 -7.21 -3.59 -0.71
N LEU A 246 -6.86 -2.48 -1.33
CA LEU A 246 -6.74 -1.15 -0.74
C LEU A 246 -8.09 -0.65 -0.19
N PHE A 247 -9.19 -1.01 -0.85
CA PHE A 247 -10.55 -0.68 -0.43
C PHE A 247 -11.31 -1.93 0.06
N THR A 248 -11.91 -1.83 1.24
CA THR A 248 -12.72 -2.92 1.84
C THR A 248 -14.13 -2.44 2.14
N SER A 249 -15.04 -3.38 2.40
CA SER A 249 -16.42 -3.04 2.73
C SER A 249 -16.73 -3.20 4.23
N PRO A 250 -17.34 -2.20 4.87
CA PRO A 250 -17.92 -2.36 6.20
C PRO A 250 -19.26 -3.10 6.20
N LYS A 251 -19.84 -3.42 5.03
CA LYS A 251 -21.08 -4.21 4.89
C LYS A 251 -20.85 -5.44 4.02
N PRO A 252 -20.01 -6.39 4.46
CA PRO A 252 -19.51 -7.47 3.60
C PRO A 252 -20.59 -8.43 3.07
N THR A 253 -21.79 -8.45 3.67
CA THR A 253 -22.91 -9.29 3.25
C THR A 253 -23.86 -8.60 2.27
N SER A 254 -23.66 -7.31 1.95
CA SER A 254 -24.51 -6.55 1.04
C SER A 254 -24.07 -6.76 -0.41
N PRO A 255 -24.96 -7.18 -1.33
CA PRO A 255 -24.66 -7.20 -2.76
C PRO A 255 -24.28 -5.82 -3.32
N ALA A 256 -24.89 -4.77 -2.78
CA ALA A 256 -24.48 -3.39 -3.00
C ALA A 256 -23.59 -2.90 -1.85
N ALA A 257 -22.39 -3.48 -1.74
CA ALA A 257 -21.43 -3.14 -0.69
C ALA A 257 -20.88 -1.71 -0.89
N PRO A 258 -20.92 -0.82 0.13
CA PRO A 258 -20.12 0.41 0.12
C PRO A 258 -18.65 0.08 0.37
N PHE A 259 -17.73 0.96 -0.03
CA PHE A 259 -16.30 0.75 0.11
C PHE A 259 -15.62 1.91 0.83
N LEU A 260 -14.59 1.59 1.61
CA LEU A 260 -13.75 2.53 2.33
C LEU A 260 -12.28 2.09 2.25
N PRO A 261 -11.32 3.02 2.39
CA PRO A 261 -9.92 2.65 2.58
C PRO A 261 -9.76 1.63 3.72
N MET A 262 -8.98 0.57 3.50
CA MET A 262 -8.86 -0.57 4.43
C MET A 262 -8.39 -0.17 5.84
N ASP A 263 -7.58 0.87 5.95
CA ASP A 263 -7.06 1.39 7.21
C ASP A 263 -8.16 2.06 8.07
N PHE A 264 -9.28 2.48 7.48
CA PHE A 264 -10.41 3.05 8.22
C PHE A 264 -11.00 2.02 9.19
N ALA A 265 -11.28 0.81 8.69
CA ALA A 265 -11.76 -0.29 9.53
C ALA A 265 -10.70 -0.77 10.53
N SER A 266 -9.42 -0.77 10.12
CA SER A 266 -8.29 -1.23 10.92
C SER A 266 -8.00 -0.33 12.12
N TYR A 267 -8.24 0.98 11.99
CA TYR A 267 -7.99 1.98 13.03
C TYR A 267 -9.27 2.58 13.61
N ASN A 268 -10.40 1.88 13.51
CA ASN A 268 -11.66 2.27 14.14
C ASN A 268 -11.62 2.01 15.65
N LEU A 269 -11.66 3.06 16.46
CA LEU A 269 -11.69 2.97 17.93
C LEU A 269 -12.92 2.21 18.45
N ASN A 270 -14.06 2.30 17.76
CA ASN A 270 -15.28 1.58 18.14
C ASN A 270 -15.21 0.06 17.90
N ASN A 271 -14.12 -0.44 17.29
CA ASN A 271 -13.82 -1.87 17.19
C ASN A 271 -12.96 -2.38 18.37
N ARG A 272 -12.51 -1.49 19.27
CA ARG A 272 -11.62 -1.84 20.38
C ARG A 272 -12.36 -1.78 21.72
N PRO A 273 -12.15 -2.78 22.61
CA PRO A 273 -12.63 -2.67 23.98
C PRO A 273 -11.93 -1.51 24.69
N LYS A 274 -12.68 -0.82 25.56
CA LYS A 274 -12.18 0.25 26.44
C LYS A 274 -12.14 -0.24 27.89
N PRO A 275 -11.13 0.11 28.70
CA PRO A 275 -9.92 0.86 28.32
C PRO A 275 -9.04 0.06 27.35
N LEU A 276 -8.26 0.77 26.52
CA LEU A 276 -7.32 0.14 25.60
C LEU A 276 -6.27 -0.63 26.39
N PHE A 277 -5.93 -1.83 25.92
CA PHE A 277 -4.81 -2.60 26.42
C PHE A 277 -3.88 -2.99 25.27
N ASN A 278 -2.62 -3.21 25.64
CA ASN A 278 -1.55 -3.48 24.71
C ASN A 278 -1.68 -4.87 24.08
N THR A 279 -1.81 -4.93 22.75
CA THR A 279 -1.89 -6.19 21.99
C THR A 279 -0.71 -6.43 21.05
N GLN A 280 0.42 -5.74 21.29
CA GLN A 280 1.63 -5.87 20.48
C GLN A 280 2.27 -7.26 20.61
N GLY A 281 2.84 -7.75 19.50
CA GLY A 281 3.73 -8.91 19.50
C GLY A 281 3.00 -10.25 19.45
N HIS A 282 2.69 -10.81 20.62
CA HIS A 282 2.24 -12.19 20.74
C HIS A 282 0.78 -12.38 20.29
N ILE A 283 0.51 -13.44 19.51
CA ILE A 283 -0.86 -13.83 19.12
C ILE A 283 -1.18 -15.24 19.62
N ALA A 284 -1.94 -15.35 20.71
CA ALA A 284 -2.46 -16.62 21.20
C ALA A 284 -3.39 -17.32 20.19
N GLU A 285 -3.59 -18.64 20.30
CA GLU A 285 -4.40 -19.42 19.35
C GLU A 285 -5.84 -18.93 19.22
N GLU A 286 -6.50 -18.64 20.35
CA GLU A 286 -7.88 -18.14 20.31
C GLU A 286 -7.96 -16.75 19.69
N LYS A 287 -6.93 -15.90 19.91
CA LYS A 287 -6.86 -14.60 19.25
C LYS A 287 -6.61 -14.74 17.75
N ALA A 288 -5.78 -15.69 17.33
CA ALA A 288 -5.56 -16.02 15.93
C ALA A 288 -6.89 -16.40 15.24
N LYS A 289 -7.67 -17.31 15.83
CA LYS A 289 -8.99 -17.71 15.29
C LYS A 289 -9.92 -16.52 15.12
N VAL A 290 -9.98 -15.62 16.10
CA VAL A 290 -10.78 -14.39 16.03
C VAL A 290 -10.31 -13.50 14.87
N LEU A 291 -9.00 -13.27 14.72
CA LEU A 291 -8.46 -12.46 13.63
C LEU A 291 -8.70 -13.09 12.26
N HIS A 292 -8.51 -14.41 12.12
CA HIS A 292 -8.84 -15.15 10.91
C HIS A 292 -10.34 -15.04 10.57
N GLY A 293 -11.23 -15.11 11.56
CA GLY A 293 -12.66 -14.88 11.38
C GLY A 293 -12.99 -13.47 10.87
N ILE A 294 -12.34 -12.45 11.43
CA ILE A 294 -12.47 -11.05 10.99
C ILE A 294 -12.00 -10.91 9.53
N TYR A 295 -10.85 -11.47 9.19
CA TYR A 295 -10.30 -11.38 7.84
C TYR A 295 -11.14 -12.13 6.81
N LYS A 296 -11.62 -13.34 7.16
CA LYS A 296 -12.57 -14.10 6.35
C LYS A 296 -13.85 -13.31 6.10
N SER A 297 -14.40 -12.66 7.12
CA SER A 297 -15.60 -11.83 6.98
C SER A 297 -15.34 -10.59 6.12
N ALA A 298 -14.19 -9.93 6.28
CA ALA A 298 -13.84 -8.73 5.52
C ALA A 298 -13.63 -9.03 4.02
N LEU A 299 -13.09 -10.21 3.71
CA LEU A 299 -12.84 -10.64 2.33
C LEU A 299 -14.02 -11.42 1.72
N GLY A 300 -14.94 -11.91 2.55
CA GLY A 300 -16.09 -12.71 2.12
C GLY A 300 -15.75 -14.14 1.72
N THR A 301 -14.52 -14.60 1.96
CA THR A 301 -13.99 -15.88 1.48
C THR A 301 -12.89 -16.43 2.39
N ASP A 302 -12.65 -17.74 2.33
CA ASP A 302 -11.45 -18.39 2.88
C ASP A 302 -10.28 -18.47 1.87
N GLN A 303 -10.43 -17.87 0.69
CA GLN A 303 -9.50 -17.85 -0.46
C GLN A 303 -9.29 -19.20 -1.17
N SER A 304 -10.08 -20.23 -0.87
CA SER A 304 -9.96 -21.54 -1.52
C SER A 304 -10.30 -21.56 -3.01
N GLU A 305 -11.20 -20.68 -3.44
CA GLU A 305 -11.57 -20.40 -4.84
C GLU A 305 -10.44 -19.72 -5.63
N ILE A 306 -9.50 -19.07 -4.93
CA ILE A 306 -8.30 -18.48 -5.55
C ILE A 306 -7.21 -19.54 -5.64
N SER A 307 -6.89 -20.21 -4.52
CA SER A 307 -5.92 -21.29 -4.48
C SER A 307 -6.04 -22.09 -3.18
N SER A 308 -5.91 -23.41 -3.29
CA SER A 308 -5.84 -24.30 -2.11
C SER A 308 -4.64 -23.98 -1.19
N LEU A 309 -3.59 -23.34 -1.69
CA LEU A 309 -2.43 -22.91 -0.89
C LEU A 309 -2.63 -21.60 -0.13
N LEU A 310 -3.69 -20.84 -0.45
CA LEU A 310 -4.11 -19.63 0.29
C LEU A 310 -5.27 -19.91 1.25
N LYS A 311 -5.86 -21.11 1.18
CA LYS A 311 -7.02 -21.49 1.97
C LYS A 311 -6.73 -21.42 3.47
N ILE A 312 -7.66 -20.80 4.20
CA ILE A 312 -7.64 -20.78 5.67
C ILE A 312 -8.94 -21.32 6.26
N ASP A 313 -8.83 -22.42 7.01
CA ASP A 313 -9.95 -23.12 7.65
C ASP A 313 -9.58 -23.64 9.03
N GLY A 314 -10.45 -24.45 9.64
CA GLY A 314 -10.24 -25.01 10.99
C GLY A 314 -8.97 -25.85 11.18
N SER A 315 -8.22 -26.17 10.11
CA SER A 315 -6.93 -26.86 10.20
C SER A 315 -5.74 -25.92 10.44
N ASN A 316 -5.88 -24.63 10.13
CA ASN A 316 -4.78 -23.65 10.18
C ASN A 316 -5.18 -22.26 10.71
N ASP A 317 -6.44 -22.05 11.08
CA ASP A 317 -6.96 -20.79 11.67
C ASP A 317 -6.46 -20.50 13.10
N ASN A 318 -5.74 -21.43 13.72
CA ASN A 318 -5.06 -21.22 15.00
C ASN A 318 -3.61 -20.69 14.84
N LYS A 319 -3.10 -20.56 13.62
CA LYS A 319 -1.77 -20.00 13.32
C LYS A 319 -1.82 -18.48 13.27
N GLN A 320 -0.69 -17.80 13.41
CA GLN A 320 -0.66 -16.34 13.32
C GLN A 320 -1.09 -15.90 11.91
N PRO A 321 -2.09 -15.01 11.80
CA PRO A 321 -2.55 -14.56 10.50
C PRO A 321 -1.47 -13.69 9.85
N TYR A 322 -1.13 -14.00 8.61
CA TYR A 322 -0.29 -13.16 7.78
C TYR A 322 -1.19 -12.38 6.83
N LEU A 323 -0.90 -11.10 6.71
CA LEU A 323 -1.61 -10.18 5.84
C LEU A 323 -0.64 -9.60 4.80
N ALA A 324 -1.15 -9.48 3.58
CA ALA A 324 -0.56 -8.70 2.51
C ALA A 324 -1.64 -7.80 1.90
N VAL A 325 -1.22 -6.71 1.26
CA VAL A 325 -2.11 -5.81 0.53
C VAL A 325 -1.67 -5.83 -0.92
N SER A 326 -2.61 -6.12 -1.83
CA SER A 326 -2.38 -6.08 -3.28
C SER A 326 -3.71 -6.07 -4.04
N GLU A 327 -3.82 -5.19 -5.03
CA GLU A 327 -5.01 -5.08 -5.89
C GLU A 327 -5.14 -6.27 -6.87
N TRP A 328 -4.01 -6.77 -7.36
CA TRP A 328 -3.98 -7.61 -8.57
C TRP A 328 -3.56 -9.05 -8.32
N TYR A 329 -2.81 -9.31 -7.25
CA TYR A 329 -2.19 -10.61 -6.99
C TYR A 329 -3.17 -11.78 -7.04
N THR A 330 -4.30 -11.71 -6.31
CA THR A 330 -5.27 -12.81 -6.22
C THR A 330 -5.92 -13.14 -7.56
N ASN A 331 -6.22 -12.12 -8.37
CA ASN A 331 -6.78 -12.30 -9.71
C ASN A 331 -5.77 -12.94 -10.67
N PHE A 332 -4.48 -12.62 -10.57
CA PHE A 332 -3.44 -13.30 -11.35
C PHE A 332 -3.13 -14.72 -10.89
N VAL A 333 -3.32 -15.02 -9.60
CA VAL A 333 -3.30 -16.40 -9.11
C VAL A 333 -4.49 -17.18 -9.68
N ARG A 334 -5.70 -16.60 -9.58
CA ARG A 334 -6.94 -17.19 -10.09
C ARG A 334 -6.88 -17.45 -11.60
N SER A 335 -6.29 -16.55 -12.39
CA SER A 335 -6.13 -16.72 -13.84
C SER A 335 -5.00 -17.67 -14.24
N GLY A 336 -4.13 -18.06 -13.29
CA GLY A 336 -3.01 -18.97 -13.53
C GLY A 336 -1.73 -18.31 -14.04
N LEU A 337 -1.69 -16.97 -14.17
CA LEU A 337 -0.44 -16.23 -14.49
C LEU A 337 0.57 -16.37 -13.35
N ILE A 338 0.10 -16.37 -12.10
CA ILE A 338 0.89 -16.66 -10.91
C ILE A 338 0.55 -18.07 -10.42
N LYS A 339 1.54 -18.97 -10.46
CA LYS A 339 1.45 -20.31 -9.86
C LYS A 339 2.08 -20.32 -8.49
N LEU A 340 1.46 -21.01 -7.54
CA LEU A 340 1.93 -21.08 -6.16
C LEU A 340 2.59 -22.42 -5.84
N SER A 341 3.55 -22.38 -4.93
CA SER A 341 4.04 -23.57 -4.23
C SER A 341 4.33 -23.25 -2.78
N SER A 342 4.19 -24.25 -1.91
CA SER A 342 4.51 -24.10 -0.50
C SER A 342 5.96 -24.51 -0.21
N GLY A 343 6.66 -23.76 0.63
CA GLY A 343 7.97 -24.15 1.15
C GLY A 343 9.01 -23.03 1.18
N LYS A 344 10.27 -23.42 1.33
CA LYS A 344 11.44 -22.52 1.25
C LYS A 344 12.33 -22.94 0.09
N VAL A 345 12.93 -21.99 -0.62
CA VAL A 345 13.94 -22.28 -1.65
C VAL A 345 15.26 -22.63 -0.97
N GLN A 346 15.68 -23.89 -1.08
CA GLN A 346 16.91 -24.41 -0.47
C GLN A 346 18.13 -24.30 -1.37
N GLY A 347 17.92 -24.28 -2.69
CA GLY A 347 19.01 -24.12 -3.64
C GLY A 347 18.50 -23.74 -5.01
N LEU A 348 19.36 -23.04 -5.75
CA LEU A 348 19.18 -22.68 -7.15
C LEU A 348 20.42 -23.15 -7.92
N LYS A 349 20.20 -23.92 -8.98
CA LYS A 349 21.26 -24.40 -9.88
C LYS A 349 20.80 -24.29 -11.32
N GLY A 350 21.48 -23.46 -12.10
CA GLY A 350 21.05 -23.10 -13.44
C GLY A 350 19.66 -22.47 -13.39
N SER A 351 18.74 -22.98 -14.22
CA SER A 351 17.34 -22.57 -14.27
C SER A 351 16.41 -23.41 -13.38
N THR A 352 16.93 -24.11 -12.37
CA THR A 352 16.13 -24.97 -11.48
C THR A 352 16.31 -24.63 -10.01
N ALA A 353 15.21 -24.32 -9.33
CA ALA A 353 15.17 -24.19 -7.88
C ALA A 353 14.70 -25.49 -7.23
N THR A 354 15.26 -25.81 -6.07
CA THR A 354 14.84 -26.94 -5.21
C THR A 354 14.19 -26.38 -3.95
N LEU A 355 12.99 -26.86 -3.64
CA LEU A 355 12.23 -26.47 -2.45
C LEU A 355 12.54 -27.38 -1.26
N SER A 356 12.08 -26.96 -0.09
CA SER A 356 12.32 -27.65 1.19
C SER A 356 11.71 -29.05 1.31
N ASP A 357 10.72 -29.37 0.49
CA ASP A 357 10.13 -30.72 0.39
C ASP A 357 10.80 -31.59 -0.68
N GLY A 358 11.86 -31.10 -1.33
CA GLY A 358 12.57 -31.76 -2.43
C GLY A 358 11.94 -31.54 -3.81
N SER A 359 10.79 -30.87 -3.90
CA SER A 359 10.19 -30.53 -5.19
C SER A 359 11.05 -29.53 -5.97
N ARG A 360 10.90 -29.52 -7.30
CA ARG A 360 11.74 -28.73 -8.21
C ARG A 360 10.89 -27.80 -9.06
N ILE A 361 11.35 -26.55 -9.18
CA ILE A 361 10.80 -25.56 -10.10
C ILE A 361 11.82 -25.37 -11.22
N GLU A 362 11.50 -25.91 -12.40
CA GLU A 362 12.38 -25.85 -13.58
C GLU A 362 11.99 -24.71 -14.53
N ASN A 363 12.89 -24.39 -15.47
CA ASN A 363 12.73 -23.35 -16.49
C ASN A 363 12.55 -21.94 -15.90
N ILE A 364 13.35 -21.62 -14.88
CA ILE A 364 13.39 -20.28 -14.29
C ILE A 364 14.21 -19.35 -15.20
N ALA A 365 13.63 -18.20 -15.53
CA ALA A 365 14.27 -17.16 -16.32
C ALA A 365 14.86 -16.04 -15.46
N ALA A 366 14.28 -15.78 -14.29
CA ALA A 366 14.74 -14.77 -13.33
C ALA A 366 14.25 -15.10 -11.91
N VAL A 367 14.90 -14.55 -10.90
CA VAL A 367 14.49 -14.65 -9.50
C VAL A 367 14.36 -13.26 -8.89
N VAL A 368 13.22 -13.00 -8.24
CA VAL A 368 13.01 -11.82 -7.40
C VAL A 368 12.84 -12.30 -5.95
N VAL A 369 13.78 -11.93 -5.08
CA VAL A 369 13.72 -12.29 -3.66
C VAL A 369 13.07 -11.17 -2.85
N ALA A 370 12.02 -11.50 -2.09
CA ALA A 370 11.30 -10.61 -1.20
C ALA A 370 11.48 -11.05 0.26
N THR A 371 12.74 -11.21 0.65
CA THR A 371 13.17 -11.86 1.90
C THR A 371 13.51 -10.88 3.03
N GLY A 372 13.09 -9.62 2.88
CA GLY A 372 13.22 -8.59 3.91
C GLY A 372 14.59 -7.91 3.95
N PHE A 373 14.85 -7.21 5.04
CA PHE A 373 16.02 -6.36 5.22
C PHE A 373 16.66 -6.63 6.57
N ASP A 374 17.98 -6.53 6.63
CA ASP A 374 18.74 -6.49 7.88
C ASP A 374 18.84 -5.01 8.34
N PRO A 375 18.29 -4.67 9.53
CA PRO A 375 18.34 -3.32 10.08
C PRO A 375 19.70 -2.97 10.72
N SER A 376 20.56 -3.95 11.01
CA SER A 376 21.82 -3.74 11.76
C SER A 376 22.74 -2.68 11.13
N PRO A 377 22.90 -2.61 9.79
CA PRO A 377 23.69 -1.55 9.15
C PRO A 377 23.20 -0.13 9.45
N CYS A 378 21.90 0.06 9.72
CA CYS A 378 21.31 1.36 10.04
C CYS A 378 21.74 1.90 11.41
N ILE A 379 22.33 1.08 12.28
CA ILE A 379 22.82 1.46 13.61
C ILE A 379 24.29 1.10 13.83
N SER A 380 24.97 0.57 12.79
CA SER A 380 26.35 0.10 12.87
C SER A 380 27.40 1.17 13.19
N TYR A 381 27.03 2.45 13.10
CA TYR A 381 27.87 3.57 13.52
C TYR A 381 27.89 3.78 15.04
N LEU A 382 27.01 3.11 15.80
CA LEU A 382 27.00 3.17 17.26
C LEU A 382 28.19 2.36 17.84
N PRO A 383 28.79 2.79 18.96
CA PRO A 383 29.82 2.02 19.64
C PRO A 383 29.32 0.66 20.11
N GLU A 384 30.21 -0.34 20.13
CA GLU A 384 29.91 -1.69 20.61
C GLU A 384 29.28 -1.70 22.01
N HIS A 385 29.83 -0.95 22.97
CA HIS A 385 29.27 -0.89 24.32
C HIS A 385 27.84 -0.34 24.36
N VAL A 386 27.50 0.60 23.46
CA VAL A 386 26.13 1.12 23.34
C VAL A 386 25.23 0.05 22.72
N LEU A 387 25.67 -0.63 21.66
CA LEU A 387 24.92 -1.73 21.04
C LEU A 387 24.65 -2.86 22.05
N MET A 388 25.61 -3.18 22.90
CA MET A 388 25.43 -4.14 24.00
C MET A 388 24.37 -3.66 25.00
N THR A 389 24.38 -2.38 25.41
CA THR A 389 23.35 -1.80 26.27
C THR A 389 21.97 -1.86 25.62
N LEU A 390 21.86 -1.57 24.32
CA LEU A 390 20.62 -1.70 23.55
C LEU A 390 20.20 -3.15 23.28
N GLN A 391 20.98 -4.12 23.77
CA GLN A 391 20.81 -5.54 23.54
C GLN A 391 20.65 -5.86 22.05
N HIS A 392 21.53 -5.27 21.23
CA HIS A 392 21.51 -5.48 19.78
C HIS A 392 21.66 -6.96 19.44
N SER A 393 20.80 -7.47 18.56
CA SER A 393 20.83 -8.85 18.09
C SER A 393 20.62 -8.90 16.57
N PRO A 394 21.68 -9.12 15.78
CA PRO A 394 21.58 -9.31 14.33
C PRO A 394 20.75 -10.53 13.92
N GLU A 395 20.58 -11.51 14.81
CA GLU A 395 19.77 -12.71 14.56
C GLU A 395 18.26 -12.39 14.59
N HIS A 396 17.85 -11.42 15.42
CA HIS A 396 16.47 -11.00 15.60
C HIS A 396 16.14 -9.78 14.72
N ILE A 397 16.18 -9.97 13.40
CA ILE A 397 16.04 -8.87 12.42
C ILE A 397 14.74 -8.05 12.56
N ASP A 398 13.68 -8.61 13.12
CA ASP A 398 12.39 -7.92 13.33
C ASP A 398 12.38 -7.05 14.60
N GLN A 399 13.30 -7.32 15.54
CA GLN A 399 13.43 -6.65 16.84
C GLN A 399 14.92 -6.52 17.19
N PRO A 400 15.70 -5.77 16.38
CA PRO A 400 17.16 -5.77 16.45
C PRO A 400 17.69 -5.16 17.74
N VAL A 401 16.96 -4.25 18.39
CA VAL A 401 17.32 -3.60 19.65
C VAL A 401 16.14 -3.62 20.61
N ALA A 402 16.41 -3.57 21.91
CA ALA A 402 15.39 -3.43 22.95
C ALA A 402 15.40 -1.98 23.46
N LEU A 403 14.24 -1.31 23.34
CA LEU A 403 14.10 0.10 23.65
C LEU A 403 12.90 0.32 24.57
N ALA A 404 13.06 1.25 25.50
CA ALA A 404 12.02 1.71 26.40
C ALA A 404 10.96 2.52 25.65
N PHE A 405 9.80 2.60 26.28
CA PHE A 405 8.64 3.38 25.90
C PHE A 405 8.34 3.29 24.40
N HIS A 406 8.05 2.05 23.98
CA HIS A 406 7.65 1.73 22.61
C HIS A 406 8.65 2.17 21.53
N GLY A 407 9.95 2.00 21.76
CA GLY A 407 10.96 2.20 20.71
C GLY A 407 11.58 3.59 20.67
N THR A 408 11.61 4.33 21.78
CA THR A 408 12.03 5.74 21.80
C THR A 408 13.42 5.98 22.37
N HIS A 409 13.85 5.24 23.39
CA HIS A 409 15.11 5.49 24.09
C HIS A 409 15.57 4.25 24.87
N HIS A 410 16.75 4.32 25.48
CA HIS A 410 17.18 3.37 26.51
C HIS A 410 17.57 4.14 27.78
N PRO A 411 17.07 3.77 28.98
CA PRO A 411 17.33 4.54 30.22
C PRO A 411 18.81 4.71 30.55
N ASP A 412 19.63 3.70 30.25
CA ASP A 412 21.09 3.74 30.50
C ASP A 412 21.87 4.57 29.46
N VAL A 413 21.21 5.08 28.42
CA VAL A 413 21.81 5.95 27.40
C VAL A 413 20.86 7.14 27.13
N PRO A 414 20.63 8.02 28.12
CA PRO A 414 19.52 8.98 28.10
C PRO A 414 19.64 10.07 27.02
N ASP A 415 20.83 10.27 26.46
CA ASP A 415 21.12 11.19 25.37
C ASP A 415 21.15 10.52 23.99
N LEU A 416 20.62 9.29 23.89
CA LEU A 416 20.35 8.55 22.66
C LEU A 416 18.86 8.29 22.47
N GLY A 417 18.30 8.78 21.37
CA GLY A 417 16.88 8.64 21.03
C GLY A 417 16.68 7.88 19.73
N PHE A 418 15.48 7.34 19.54
CA PHE A 418 15.05 6.60 18.36
C PHE A 418 13.68 7.10 17.91
N VAL A 419 13.52 7.30 16.61
CA VAL A 419 12.23 7.60 15.98
C VAL A 419 12.11 6.76 14.72
N GLY A 420 11.02 6.00 14.59
CA GLY A 420 10.72 5.21 13.40
C GLY A 420 11.61 3.98 13.18
N PHE A 421 12.38 3.56 14.18
CA PHE A 421 13.23 2.36 14.09
C PHE A 421 12.46 1.07 14.43
N TYR A 422 11.43 0.76 13.64
CA TYR A 422 10.59 -0.42 13.82
C TYR A 422 10.00 -0.91 12.50
N ARG A 423 9.44 -2.12 12.49
CA ARG A 423 8.83 -2.77 11.32
C ARG A 423 7.31 -2.59 11.25
N SER A 424 6.81 -1.41 10.87
CA SER A 424 5.38 -1.12 10.63
C SER A 424 5.19 0.21 9.89
N PRO A 425 4.04 0.47 9.24
CA PRO A 425 3.81 1.68 8.43
C PRO A 425 3.26 2.89 9.25
N TYR A 426 3.57 3.02 10.53
CA TYR A 426 2.84 3.89 11.46
C TYR A 426 3.37 5.33 11.55
N TRP A 427 3.06 6.18 10.57
CA TRP A 427 3.50 7.59 10.58
C TRP A 427 3.07 8.37 11.83
N GLY A 428 1.83 8.18 12.29
CA GLY A 428 1.37 8.76 13.56
C GLY A 428 2.24 8.34 14.74
N VAL A 429 2.64 7.07 14.82
CA VAL A 429 3.51 6.58 15.90
C VAL A 429 4.90 7.21 15.79
N MET A 430 5.44 7.42 14.57
CA MET A 430 6.71 8.14 14.41
C MET A 430 6.62 9.57 14.96
N GLN A 431 5.52 10.27 14.68
CA GLN A 431 5.29 11.62 15.22
C GLN A 431 5.15 11.60 16.75
N MET A 432 4.44 10.62 17.31
CA MET A 432 4.30 10.47 18.75
C MET A 432 5.63 10.14 19.43
N GLN A 433 6.45 9.26 18.83
CA GLN A 433 7.81 8.98 19.30
C GLN A 433 8.68 10.24 19.30
N ALA A 434 8.63 11.05 18.22
CA ALA A 434 9.36 12.32 18.16
C ALA A 434 8.94 13.28 19.28
N ARG A 435 7.63 13.41 19.54
CA ARG A 435 7.09 14.23 20.64
C ARG A 435 7.53 13.73 22.00
N PHE A 436 7.53 12.41 22.19
CA PHE A 436 7.98 11.80 23.44
C PHE A 436 9.47 12.04 23.69
N VAL A 437 10.32 11.82 22.68
CA VAL A 437 11.77 12.05 22.81
C VAL A 437 12.09 13.54 23.05
N ALA A 438 11.41 14.44 22.33
CA ALA A 438 11.56 15.88 22.56
C ALA A 438 11.17 16.28 23.99
N ALA A 439 10.08 15.69 24.51
CA ALA A 439 9.68 15.90 25.90
C ALA A 439 10.71 15.35 26.89
N LEU A 440 11.23 14.14 26.64
CA LEU A 440 12.23 13.50 27.49
C LEU A 440 13.51 14.35 27.63
N TRP A 441 13.95 15.00 26.54
CA TRP A 441 15.16 15.82 26.49
C TRP A 441 14.98 17.29 26.87
N SER A 442 13.73 17.79 26.88
CA SER A 442 13.41 19.16 27.25
C SER A 442 13.34 19.31 28.77
N ASP A 443 13.90 20.40 29.29
CA ASP A 443 13.99 20.64 30.73
C ASP A 443 12.83 21.50 31.27
N LYS A 444 12.05 22.19 30.41
CA LYS A 444 11.28 23.36 30.87
C LYS A 444 9.86 23.54 30.33
N VAL A 445 9.46 22.97 29.18
CA VAL A 445 8.20 23.40 28.51
C VAL A 445 7.42 22.30 27.78
N SER A 446 7.97 21.10 27.57
CA SER A 446 7.26 20.09 26.77
C SER A 446 5.96 19.59 27.43
N PRO A 447 4.86 19.38 26.67
CA PRO A 447 3.59 18.89 27.19
C PRO A 447 3.73 17.63 28.03
N GLY A 448 3.07 17.60 29.19
CA GLY A 448 3.05 16.45 30.10
C GLY A 448 4.37 16.10 30.80
N ARG A 449 5.53 16.64 30.37
CA ARG A 449 6.86 16.21 30.85
C ARG A 449 7.04 16.27 32.35
N THR A 450 6.52 17.31 33.01
CA THR A 450 6.60 17.51 34.46
C THR A 450 5.41 16.92 35.22
N SER A 451 4.51 16.22 34.52
CA SER A 451 3.33 15.61 35.12
C SER A 451 3.68 14.31 35.85
N GLN A 452 2.91 14.00 36.90
CA GLN A 452 2.99 12.71 37.58
C GLN A 452 2.64 11.53 36.65
N VAL A 453 1.80 11.77 35.64
CA VAL A 453 1.41 10.75 34.66
C VAL A 453 2.62 10.32 33.82
N PHE A 454 3.40 11.27 33.32
CA PHE A 454 4.61 10.99 32.54
C PHE A 454 5.63 10.18 33.36
N GLU A 455 5.90 10.60 34.61
CA GLU A 455 6.81 9.88 35.50
C GLU A 455 6.30 8.47 35.83
N GLN A 456 5.00 8.31 36.05
CA GLN A 456 4.40 7.01 36.30
C GLN A 456 4.54 6.09 35.08
N LYS A 457 4.20 6.60 33.89
CA LYS A 457 4.31 5.85 32.62
C LYS A 457 5.75 5.40 32.33
N LEU A 458 6.75 6.22 32.66
CA LEU A 458 8.16 5.82 32.58
C LEU A 458 8.53 4.73 33.60
N ARG A 459 8.06 4.82 34.84
CA ARG A 459 8.32 3.80 35.87
C ARG A 459 7.67 2.46 35.55
N ASP A 460 6.47 2.49 34.99
CA ASP A 460 5.66 1.31 34.71
C ASP A 460 5.95 0.71 33.32
N ASP A 461 6.87 1.32 32.53
CA ASP A 461 7.22 0.83 31.20
C ASP A 461 7.94 -0.53 31.24
N ILE A 462 7.44 -1.45 30.42
CA ILE A 462 7.99 -2.80 30.25
C ILE A 462 8.45 -3.08 28.81
N SER A 463 8.63 -2.04 28.00
CA SER A 463 8.89 -2.19 26.55
C SER A 463 10.17 -2.95 26.23
N ILE A 464 11.24 -2.74 27.01
CA ILE A 464 12.51 -3.49 26.87
C ILE A 464 12.25 -4.97 27.12
N GLN A 465 11.75 -5.34 28.30
CA GLN A 465 11.53 -6.72 28.67
C GLN A 465 10.59 -7.43 27.70
N ARG A 466 9.50 -6.79 27.30
CA ARG A 466 8.58 -7.33 26.29
C ARG A 466 9.26 -7.57 24.94
N THR A 467 10.15 -6.68 24.51
CA THR A 467 10.91 -6.89 23.26
C THR A 467 11.78 -8.13 23.36
N LEU A 468 12.44 -8.33 24.51
CA LEU A 468 13.25 -9.52 24.78
C LEU A 468 12.40 -10.79 24.88
N ASP A 469 11.23 -10.73 25.52
CA ASP A 469 10.31 -11.88 25.66
C ASP A 469 9.72 -12.32 24.31
N LEU A 470 9.61 -11.39 23.35
CA LEU A 470 9.14 -11.66 22.00
C LEU A 470 10.24 -12.24 21.09
N ARG A 471 11.52 -12.04 21.42
CA ARG A 471 12.61 -12.73 20.75
C ARG A 471 12.45 -14.23 21.04
N ASP A 472 12.51 -15.05 19.98
CA ASP A 472 12.23 -16.48 20.03
C ASP A 472 10.79 -16.92 20.37
N ASP A 473 9.83 -15.99 20.53
CA ASP A 473 8.44 -16.37 20.74
C ASP A 473 7.88 -17.07 19.48
N PRO A 474 7.49 -18.37 19.56
CA PRO A 474 6.91 -19.07 18.41
C PRO A 474 5.57 -18.48 17.97
N ARG A 475 4.95 -17.71 18.88
CA ARG A 475 3.76 -16.87 18.89
C ARG A 475 3.81 -15.53 18.17
N VAL A 476 5.00 -15.03 17.84
CA VAL A 476 5.16 -13.64 17.41
C VAL A 476 4.33 -13.35 16.15
N SER A 477 3.68 -12.19 16.13
CA SER A 477 2.90 -11.73 14.99
C SER A 477 3.82 -11.38 13.81
N GLN A 478 3.21 -11.19 12.64
CA GLN A 478 3.92 -10.69 11.45
C GLN A 478 4.55 -9.31 11.69
N PHE A 479 3.94 -8.48 12.55
CA PHE A 479 4.37 -7.12 12.88
C PHE A 479 4.42 -6.97 14.41
N PRO A 480 5.59 -7.16 15.05
CA PRO A 480 5.68 -7.18 16.51
C PRO A 480 5.16 -5.90 17.19
N MET A 481 5.28 -4.74 16.54
CA MET A 481 4.76 -3.46 17.05
C MET A 481 3.28 -3.20 16.67
N GLY A 482 2.57 -4.17 16.10
CA GLY A 482 1.34 -4.02 15.31
C GLY A 482 0.06 -3.48 15.97
N ASP A 483 0.13 -2.68 17.03
CA ASP A 483 -1.01 -2.08 17.73
C ASP A 483 -0.99 -0.54 17.65
N TYR A 484 -1.23 -0.02 16.45
CA TYR A 484 -1.27 1.43 16.17
C TYR A 484 -2.12 2.22 17.16
N VAL A 485 -3.36 1.77 17.40
CA VAL A 485 -4.33 2.48 18.26
C VAL A 485 -3.84 2.59 19.70
N TYR A 486 -3.34 1.50 20.28
CA TYR A 486 -2.78 1.53 21.63
C TYR A 486 -1.54 2.43 21.70
N LEU A 487 -0.63 2.33 20.71
CA LEU A 487 0.61 3.10 20.68
C LEU A 487 0.36 4.61 20.62
N MET A 488 -0.56 5.05 19.75
CA MET A 488 -0.94 6.45 19.65
C MET A 488 -1.50 6.97 20.98
N ASN A 489 -2.42 6.22 21.59
CA ASN A 489 -3.05 6.61 22.85
C ASN A 489 -2.09 6.59 24.03
N GLU A 490 -1.25 5.56 24.16
CA GLU A 490 -0.29 5.42 25.25
C GLU A 490 0.70 6.59 25.32
N ILE A 491 1.22 7.01 24.16
CA ILE A 491 2.13 8.15 24.09
C ILE A 491 1.37 9.46 24.31
N ALA A 492 0.17 9.60 23.76
CA ALA A 492 -0.67 10.79 23.97
C ALA A 492 -1.02 10.99 25.46
N GLU A 493 -1.38 9.93 26.17
CA GLU A 493 -1.65 9.96 27.61
C GLU A 493 -0.42 10.39 28.42
N ALA A 494 0.75 9.85 28.12
CA ALA A 494 2.00 10.24 28.79
C ALA A 494 2.32 11.72 28.58
N LEU A 495 2.07 12.24 27.38
CA LEU A 495 2.26 13.64 27.03
C LEU A 495 1.10 14.56 27.40
N GLN A 496 0.01 14.00 27.95
CA GLN A 496 -1.25 14.71 28.26
C GLN A 496 -1.77 15.52 27.06
N LEU A 497 -1.73 14.93 25.86
CA LEU A 497 -2.27 15.55 24.66
C LEU A 497 -3.78 15.39 24.61
N ASP A 498 -4.48 16.48 24.31
CA ASP A 498 -5.90 16.44 24.01
C ASP A 498 -6.14 15.69 22.69
N THR A 499 -7.16 14.84 22.70
CA THR A 499 -7.63 14.16 21.49
C THR A 499 -8.84 14.92 20.97
N HIS A 500 -8.81 15.33 19.70
CA HIS A 500 -9.99 15.90 19.05
C HIS A 500 -11.12 14.87 19.03
N GLU A 501 -12.33 15.28 19.40
CA GLU A 501 -13.52 14.43 19.26
C GLU A 501 -13.88 14.23 17.77
N PRO A 502 -14.61 13.16 17.42
CA PRO A 502 -15.14 13.00 16.07
C PRO A 502 -15.98 14.21 15.64
N LEU A 503 -15.89 14.57 14.34
CA LEU A 503 -16.67 15.68 13.79
C LEU A 503 -18.18 15.42 13.87
N THR A 504 -18.95 16.51 14.00
CA THR A 504 -20.42 16.50 14.07
C THR A 504 -21.02 17.10 12.79
N PRO A 505 -22.02 16.46 12.14
CA PRO A 505 -22.61 15.17 12.52
C PRO A 505 -21.63 14.00 12.33
N PRO A 506 -21.73 12.92 13.13
CA PRO A 506 -20.88 11.76 12.95
C PRO A 506 -21.11 11.11 11.59
N VAL A 507 -20.11 10.38 11.11
CA VAL A 507 -20.27 9.49 9.96
C VAL A 507 -21.33 8.42 10.25
N PRO A 508 -21.99 7.84 9.23
CA PRO A 508 -23.03 6.83 9.45
C PRO A 508 -22.56 5.62 10.26
N ASP A 509 -23.48 5.04 11.03
CA ASP A 509 -23.22 3.85 11.84
C ASP A 509 -22.88 2.63 10.97
N LEU A 510 -21.93 1.84 11.46
CA LEU A 510 -21.52 0.59 10.83
C LEU A 510 -22.38 -0.57 11.36
N PRO A 511 -22.81 -1.51 10.50
CA PRO A 511 -23.82 -2.51 10.86
C PRO A 511 -23.32 -3.57 11.85
N HIS A 512 -22.01 -3.78 11.97
CA HIS A 512 -21.47 -4.85 12.83
C HIS A 512 -21.52 -4.50 14.31
N ASN A 513 -21.56 -3.21 14.68
CA ASN A 513 -21.61 -2.76 16.07
C ASN A 513 -22.64 -1.64 16.33
N ASN A 514 -23.33 -1.12 15.30
CA ASN A 514 -24.26 0.02 15.39
C ASN A 514 -23.62 1.26 16.04
N LEU A 515 -22.35 1.51 15.71
CA LEU A 515 -21.61 2.69 16.13
C LEU A 515 -21.01 3.39 14.89
N PRO A 516 -20.78 4.70 14.95
CA PRO A 516 -20.14 5.41 13.84
C PRO A 516 -18.70 4.93 13.68
N LEU A 517 -18.15 5.10 12.47
CA LEU A 517 -16.72 4.92 12.24
C LEU A 517 -15.93 6.02 12.98
N ASP A 518 -15.23 5.64 14.05
CA ASP A 518 -14.36 6.53 14.82
C ASP A 518 -12.90 6.26 14.46
N MET A 519 -12.48 6.78 13.31
CA MET A 519 -11.15 6.56 12.77
C MET A 519 -10.09 7.34 13.56
N LEU A 520 -9.05 6.64 14.01
CA LEU A 520 -7.88 7.27 14.62
C LEU A 520 -6.84 7.67 13.57
N THR A 521 -6.69 8.96 13.31
CA THR A 521 -5.65 9.52 12.43
C THR A 521 -4.66 10.36 13.24
N PRO A 522 -3.45 10.65 12.72
CA PRO A 522 -2.51 11.54 13.39
C PRO A 522 -3.11 12.91 13.73
N ALA A 523 -3.97 13.45 12.86
CA ALA A 523 -4.65 14.72 13.03
C ALA A 523 -5.60 14.79 14.26
N ARG A 524 -5.95 13.65 14.87
CA ARG A 524 -6.71 13.62 16.14
C ARG A 524 -5.89 14.14 17.32
N TYR A 525 -4.57 14.22 17.21
CA TYR A 525 -3.66 14.59 18.28
C TYR A 525 -2.86 15.84 17.93
N SER A 526 -3.46 17.01 18.09
CA SER A 526 -2.77 18.28 17.89
C SER A 526 -1.81 18.57 19.05
N ASN A 527 -0.69 19.23 18.79
CA ASN A 527 0.16 19.72 19.87
C ASN A 527 -0.31 21.12 20.31
N PRO A 528 -0.41 21.42 21.62
CA PRO A 528 -0.80 22.74 22.09
C PRO A 528 0.09 23.89 21.55
N SER A 529 1.37 23.60 21.28
CA SER A 529 2.35 24.55 20.76
C SER A 529 2.31 24.75 19.24
N ASP A 530 1.49 23.98 18.51
CA ASP A 530 1.39 24.12 17.06
C ASP A 530 0.87 25.51 16.65
N ASP A 531 1.41 26.06 15.56
CA ASP A 531 0.96 27.32 14.98
C ASP A 531 -0.44 27.21 14.34
N GLN A 532 -1.00 28.35 13.92
CA GLN A 532 -2.35 28.37 13.37
C GLN A 532 -2.46 27.56 12.07
N GLU A 533 -1.47 27.64 11.18
CA GLU A 533 -1.46 26.90 9.92
C GLU A 533 -1.43 25.38 10.16
N SER A 534 -0.73 24.92 11.21
CA SER A 534 -0.67 23.52 11.63
C SER A 534 -2.00 23.04 12.19
N LYS A 535 -2.69 23.88 12.98
CA LYS A 535 -4.05 23.62 13.48
C LYS A 535 -5.08 23.58 12.35
N ASP A 536 -4.95 24.47 11.38
CA ASP A 536 -5.81 24.50 10.19
C ASP A 536 -5.57 23.25 9.32
N ALA A 537 -4.32 22.83 9.15
CA ALA A 537 -3.97 21.59 8.45
C ALA A 537 -4.52 20.33 9.16
N ALA A 538 -4.45 20.27 10.49
CA ALA A 538 -5.06 19.18 11.27
C ALA A 538 -6.58 19.15 11.09
N THR A 539 -7.24 20.32 11.16
CA THR A 539 -8.69 20.46 10.95
C THR A 539 -9.08 19.99 9.55
N LYS A 540 -8.38 20.48 8.51
CA LYS A 540 -8.58 20.04 7.12
C LYS A 540 -8.42 18.53 6.97
N SER A 541 -7.42 17.94 7.60
CA SER A 541 -7.19 16.49 7.56
C SER A 541 -8.33 15.69 8.21
N LEU A 542 -8.90 16.18 9.31
CA LEU A 542 -10.08 15.58 9.96
C LEU A 542 -11.32 15.70 9.07
N GLU A 543 -11.55 16.85 8.44
CA GLU A 543 -12.65 17.08 7.50
C GLU A 543 -12.52 16.19 6.26
N GLN A 544 -11.31 16.04 5.72
CA GLN A 544 -11.03 15.14 4.59
C GLN A 544 -11.32 13.68 4.93
N ALA A 545 -10.91 13.20 6.11
CA ALA A 545 -11.17 11.84 6.56
C ALA A 545 -12.68 11.60 6.77
N HIS A 546 -13.36 12.53 7.44
CA HIS A 546 -14.81 12.49 7.64
C HIS A 546 -15.58 12.49 6.31
N LYS A 547 -15.22 13.38 5.37
CA LYS A 547 -15.83 13.44 4.05
C LYS A 547 -15.60 12.15 3.27
N THR A 548 -14.38 11.61 3.28
CA THR A 548 -14.05 10.35 2.61
C THR A 548 -14.90 9.19 3.16
N ALA A 549 -15.04 9.11 4.48
CA ALA A 549 -15.87 8.10 5.14
C ALA A 549 -17.35 8.28 4.80
N THR A 550 -17.86 9.51 4.88
CA THR A 550 -19.27 9.82 4.59
C THR A 550 -19.61 9.51 3.14
N ASP A 551 -18.80 9.98 2.20
CA ASP A 551 -19.02 9.75 0.77
C ASP A 551 -18.97 8.24 0.44
N GLY A 552 -17.97 7.51 0.96
CA GLY A 552 -17.86 6.07 0.74
C GLY A 552 -18.99 5.25 1.35
N LEU A 553 -19.64 5.74 2.42
CA LEU A 553 -20.77 5.08 3.07
C LEU A 553 -22.15 5.45 2.50
N THR A 554 -22.28 6.61 1.86
CA THR A 554 -23.57 7.20 1.47
C THR A 554 -23.76 7.43 -0.03
N THR A 555 -22.68 7.32 -0.81
CA THR A 555 -22.68 7.54 -2.26
C THR A 555 -22.05 6.36 -2.99
N SER A 556 -21.90 6.47 -4.31
CA SER A 556 -21.19 5.49 -5.16
C SER A 556 -19.67 5.67 -5.20
N ARG A 557 -19.11 6.48 -4.29
CA ARG A 557 -17.65 6.65 -4.16
C ARG A 557 -16.97 5.30 -3.89
N PHE A 558 -15.89 5.05 -4.62
CA PHE A 558 -15.06 3.84 -4.68
C PHE A 558 -15.71 2.62 -5.35
N ILE A 559 -16.96 2.70 -5.81
CA ILE A 559 -17.61 1.57 -6.48
C ILE A 559 -16.97 1.30 -7.85
N ALA A 560 -16.66 2.36 -8.61
CA ALA A 560 -15.96 2.23 -9.89
C ALA A 560 -14.60 1.55 -9.73
N HIS A 561 -13.81 1.95 -8.73
CA HIS A 561 -12.56 1.28 -8.34
C HIS A 561 -12.79 -0.20 -8.04
N ALA A 562 -13.73 -0.51 -7.14
CA ALA A 562 -13.99 -1.86 -6.68
C ALA A 562 -14.42 -2.79 -7.81
N VAL A 563 -15.26 -2.30 -8.74
CA VAL A 563 -15.64 -2.99 -9.97
C VAL A 563 -14.42 -3.20 -10.85
N PHE A 564 -13.68 -2.14 -11.19
CA PHE A 564 -12.52 -2.21 -12.08
C PHE A 564 -11.51 -3.26 -11.62
N ARG A 565 -11.10 -3.24 -10.34
CA ARG A 565 -10.16 -4.25 -9.82
C ARG A 565 -10.73 -5.68 -9.89
N SER A 566 -12.02 -5.86 -9.62
CA SER A 566 -12.63 -7.20 -9.71
C SER A 566 -12.80 -7.75 -11.11
N LEU A 567 -12.79 -6.93 -12.17
CA LEU A 567 -13.03 -7.41 -13.53
C LEU A 567 -11.91 -8.32 -14.07
N LEU A 568 -10.66 -8.16 -13.62
CA LEU A 568 -9.49 -8.87 -14.15
C LEU A 568 -9.68 -10.40 -14.26
N GLY A 569 -9.48 -10.93 -15.46
CA GLY A 569 -9.50 -12.38 -15.74
C GLY A 569 -10.65 -12.79 -16.65
N THR A 570 -11.01 -14.07 -16.59
CA THR A 570 -12.05 -14.66 -17.45
C THR A 570 -13.37 -14.79 -16.67
N TRP A 571 -14.47 -14.53 -17.36
CA TRP A 571 -15.84 -14.62 -16.90
C TRP A 571 -16.64 -15.50 -17.85
N LYS A 572 -17.57 -16.28 -17.30
CA LYS A 572 -18.61 -16.93 -18.10
C LYS A 572 -19.63 -15.88 -18.51
N LEU A 573 -19.97 -15.82 -19.80
CA LEU A 573 -20.91 -14.87 -20.38
C LEU A 573 -22.07 -15.60 -21.04
N GLU A 574 -23.28 -15.36 -20.55
CA GLU A 574 -24.53 -15.75 -21.19
C GLU A 574 -25.30 -14.50 -21.60
N ARG A 575 -25.87 -14.45 -22.81
CA ARG A 575 -26.53 -13.25 -23.31
C ARG A 575 -27.67 -13.55 -24.25
N ASP A 576 -28.84 -13.00 -23.95
CA ASP A 576 -30.01 -13.05 -24.80
C ASP A 576 -30.12 -11.80 -25.66
N LEU A 577 -30.53 -11.98 -26.91
CA LEU A 577 -30.87 -10.91 -27.84
C LEU A 577 -32.31 -11.09 -28.29
N VAL A 578 -33.14 -10.10 -28.02
CA VAL A 578 -34.55 -10.06 -28.41
C VAL A 578 -34.76 -8.89 -29.36
N SER A 579 -34.99 -9.17 -30.65
CA SER A 579 -35.35 -8.14 -31.63
C SER A 579 -36.85 -8.07 -31.86
N LYS A 580 -37.37 -6.86 -32.01
CA LYS A 580 -38.75 -6.62 -32.46
C LYS A 580 -38.87 -6.52 -33.98
N LEU A 581 -37.74 -6.49 -34.69
CA LEU A 581 -37.71 -6.41 -36.14
C LEU A 581 -37.59 -7.82 -36.73
N PRO A 582 -38.51 -8.26 -37.62
CA PRO A 582 -38.43 -9.59 -38.24
C PRO A 582 -37.15 -9.85 -39.03
N SER A 583 -36.45 -8.79 -39.45
CA SER A 583 -35.20 -8.84 -40.20
C SER A 583 -33.95 -9.11 -39.34
N HIS A 584 -34.05 -9.04 -38.01
CA HIS A 584 -32.96 -9.28 -37.09
C HIS A 584 -33.31 -10.48 -36.20
N PRO A 585 -32.53 -11.58 -36.25
CA PRO A 585 -32.88 -12.77 -35.50
C PRO A 585 -32.64 -12.57 -34.01
N SER A 586 -33.65 -12.91 -33.19
CA SER A 586 -33.47 -13.18 -31.78
C SER A 586 -32.65 -14.46 -31.57
N GLY A 587 -32.01 -14.58 -30.40
CA GLY A 587 -31.20 -15.74 -30.06
C GLY A 587 -30.40 -15.59 -28.78
N HIS A 588 -29.55 -16.56 -28.54
CA HIS A 588 -28.77 -16.71 -27.32
C HIS A 588 -27.28 -16.88 -27.62
N PHE A 589 -26.45 -16.10 -26.93
CA PHE A 589 -25.00 -16.23 -26.92
C PHE A 589 -24.54 -16.93 -25.65
N SER A 590 -23.66 -17.91 -25.80
CA SER A 590 -22.94 -18.54 -24.69
C SER A 590 -21.44 -18.55 -24.98
N GLY A 591 -20.63 -18.10 -24.01
CA GLY A 591 -19.19 -18.00 -24.18
C GLY A 591 -18.47 -17.43 -22.97
N THR A 592 -17.36 -16.77 -23.24
CA THR A 592 -16.51 -16.15 -22.22
C THR A 592 -16.21 -14.70 -22.53
N ALA A 593 -16.01 -13.92 -21.48
CA ALA A 593 -15.47 -12.57 -21.55
C ALA A 593 -14.18 -12.46 -20.75
N GLN A 594 -13.15 -11.84 -21.32
CA GLN A 594 -11.84 -11.67 -20.71
C GLN A 594 -11.52 -10.20 -20.53
N PHE A 595 -11.07 -9.84 -19.34
CA PHE A 595 -10.54 -8.51 -19.02
C PHE A 595 -9.03 -8.64 -18.81
N LEU A 596 -8.26 -8.17 -19.78
CA LEU A 596 -6.81 -8.31 -19.83
C LEU A 596 -6.14 -6.97 -19.48
N LEU A 597 -5.52 -6.89 -18.30
CA LEU A 597 -5.01 -5.64 -17.73
C LEU A 597 -3.80 -5.12 -18.53
N ARG A 598 -3.74 -3.81 -18.75
CA ARG A 598 -2.58 -3.11 -19.32
C ARG A 598 -2.53 -1.64 -18.91
N GLU A 599 -1.41 -0.99 -19.17
CA GLU A 599 -1.30 0.46 -19.01
C GLU A 599 -2.25 1.20 -19.97
N LYS A 600 -2.81 2.30 -19.49
CA LYS A 600 -3.72 3.17 -20.25
C LYS A 600 -3.01 3.69 -21.50
N THR A 601 -3.71 3.59 -22.63
CA THR A 601 -3.23 4.09 -23.91
C THR A 601 -3.78 5.49 -24.22
N ALA A 602 -3.06 6.28 -25.01
CA ALA A 602 -3.55 7.58 -25.49
C ALA A 602 -4.58 7.45 -26.64
N ASP A 603 -4.81 6.24 -27.14
CA ASP A 603 -5.71 5.96 -28.26
C ASP A 603 -7.16 6.41 -27.96
N GLY A 604 -7.83 7.01 -28.95
CA GLY A 604 -9.20 7.51 -28.88
C GLY A 604 -9.47 8.77 -28.07
N LEU A 605 -8.52 9.26 -27.26
CA LEU A 605 -8.72 10.49 -26.45
C LEU A 605 -8.86 11.76 -27.29
N ARG A 606 -8.21 11.85 -28.45
CA ARG A 606 -8.23 13.03 -29.33
C ARG A 606 -9.58 13.27 -30.03
N CYS A 607 -10.42 12.24 -30.12
CA CYS A 607 -11.78 12.35 -30.66
C CYS A 607 -12.79 12.80 -29.59
N ALA A 608 -12.41 12.76 -28.30
CA ALA A 608 -13.25 13.13 -27.16
C ALA A 608 -13.02 14.58 -26.69
N THR A 609 -11.96 15.25 -27.14
CA THR A 609 -11.62 16.63 -26.73
C THR A 609 -11.97 17.67 -27.80
N ASN A 610 -12.42 18.84 -27.34
CA ASN A 610 -12.67 20.00 -28.18
C ASN A 610 -11.32 20.50 -28.76
N PRO A 611 -11.18 20.78 -30.07
CA PRO A 611 -9.88 21.14 -30.68
C PRO A 611 -9.20 22.40 -30.12
N SER A 612 -9.89 23.17 -29.28
CA SER A 612 -9.42 24.41 -28.66
C SER A 612 -8.74 24.24 -27.29
N GLN A 613 -8.74 23.04 -26.71
CA GLN A 613 -8.02 22.77 -25.46
C GLN A 613 -6.66 22.13 -25.77
N ASN A 614 -5.62 22.95 -25.83
CA ASN A 614 -4.23 22.51 -25.71
C ASN A 614 -4.05 21.87 -24.32
N THR A 615 -4.22 20.55 -24.23
CA THR A 615 -3.98 19.77 -23.01
C THR A 615 -2.58 19.16 -23.09
N THR A 616 -1.56 20.02 -23.07
CA THR A 616 -0.17 19.60 -22.87
C THR A 616 0.06 18.94 -21.49
N ASP A 617 -0.92 18.99 -20.60
CA ASP A 617 -0.87 18.37 -19.26
C ASP A 617 -1.53 16.97 -19.19
N SER A 618 -2.14 16.48 -20.28
CA SER A 618 -2.92 15.21 -20.26
C SER A 618 -2.13 13.96 -20.68
N GLU A 619 -0.89 14.12 -21.14
CA GLU A 619 -0.02 12.99 -21.53
C GLU A 619 0.61 12.27 -20.31
N GLU A 620 0.39 12.75 -19.09
CA GLU A 620 1.07 12.28 -17.86
C GLU A 620 0.20 11.49 -16.84
N GLU A 621 -1.06 11.22 -17.15
CA GLU A 621 -1.93 10.46 -16.25
C GLU A 621 -1.74 8.94 -16.43
N LEU A 622 -0.77 8.41 -15.69
CA LEU A 622 -0.61 6.99 -15.42
C LEU A 622 -1.96 6.43 -14.95
N GLY A 623 -2.52 5.48 -15.69
CA GLY A 623 -3.74 4.76 -15.32
C GLY A 623 -3.71 3.36 -15.92
N MET A 624 -4.63 2.51 -15.51
CA MET A 624 -4.77 1.16 -16.05
C MET A 624 -6.03 1.03 -16.89
N GLU A 625 -6.01 0.16 -17.88
CA GLU A 625 -7.16 -0.20 -18.70
C GLU A 625 -7.22 -1.72 -18.92
N TYR A 626 -8.38 -2.22 -19.34
CA TYR A 626 -8.52 -3.58 -19.83
C TYR A 626 -8.70 -3.60 -21.34
N LEU A 627 -7.95 -4.47 -22.01
CA LEU A 627 -8.39 -5.02 -23.28
C LEU A 627 -9.47 -6.07 -22.97
N TYR A 628 -10.70 -5.76 -23.37
CA TYR A 628 -11.84 -6.64 -23.18
C TYR A 628 -12.07 -7.49 -24.43
N ILE A 629 -12.24 -8.80 -24.26
CA ILE A 629 -12.46 -9.75 -25.37
C ILE A 629 -13.59 -10.70 -25.02
N GLU A 630 -14.63 -10.75 -25.85
CA GLU A 630 -15.66 -11.79 -25.82
C GLU A 630 -15.44 -12.81 -26.93
N GLU A 631 -15.64 -14.08 -26.62
CA GLU A 631 -15.65 -15.17 -27.59
C GLU A 631 -16.67 -16.24 -27.21
N GLY A 632 -17.47 -16.70 -28.18
CA GLY A 632 -18.49 -17.71 -27.94
C GLY A 632 -19.30 -18.04 -29.18
N GLU A 633 -20.44 -18.69 -28.98
CA GLU A 633 -21.38 -19.07 -30.03
C GLU A 633 -22.71 -18.34 -29.82
N PHE A 634 -23.22 -17.68 -30.87
CA PHE A 634 -24.58 -17.17 -30.91
C PHE A 634 -25.45 -18.14 -31.69
N LYS A 635 -26.56 -18.56 -31.10
CA LYS A 635 -27.58 -19.42 -31.72
C LYS A 635 -28.87 -18.63 -31.87
N THR A 636 -29.34 -18.50 -33.11
CA THR A 636 -30.65 -17.91 -33.39
C THR A 636 -31.76 -18.82 -32.89
N ASP A 637 -32.95 -18.26 -32.64
CA ASP A 637 -34.15 -19.04 -32.29
C ASP A 637 -34.56 -20.04 -33.39
N SER A 638 -34.13 -19.79 -34.63
CA SER A 638 -34.29 -20.68 -35.78
C SER A 638 -33.28 -21.84 -35.83
N GLY A 639 -32.36 -21.94 -34.85
CA GLY A 639 -31.40 -23.03 -34.70
C GLY A 639 -30.08 -22.85 -35.47
N PHE A 640 -29.84 -21.69 -36.09
CA PHE A 640 -28.57 -21.40 -36.76
C PHE A 640 -27.54 -20.86 -35.75
N GLY A 641 -26.40 -21.54 -35.63
CA GLY A 641 -25.29 -21.16 -34.75
C GLY A 641 -24.11 -20.58 -35.53
N PHE A 642 -23.49 -19.52 -35.01
CA PHE A 642 -22.22 -18.98 -35.52
C PHE A 642 -21.33 -18.48 -34.40
N ARG A 643 -20.01 -18.48 -34.62
CA ARG A 643 -19.04 -17.93 -33.67
C ARG A 643 -19.10 -16.40 -33.69
N ALA A 644 -19.16 -15.80 -32.52
CA ALA A 644 -19.16 -14.36 -32.35
C ALA A 644 -18.01 -13.93 -31.42
N THR A 645 -17.44 -12.76 -31.72
CA THR A 645 -16.42 -12.12 -30.89
C THR A 645 -16.64 -10.61 -30.86
N ARG A 646 -16.36 -9.98 -29.72
CA ARG A 646 -16.41 -8.52 -29.55
C ARG A 646 -15.20 -8.07 -28.75
N ARG A 647 -14.77 -6.83 -29.00
CA ARG A 647 -13.64 -6.22 -28.28
C ARG A 647 -13.96 -4.78 -27.93
N TYR A 648 -13.57 -4.38 -26.72
CA TYR A 648 -13.71 -3.03 -26.19
C TYR A 648 -12.47 -2.69 -25.36
N VAL A 649 -12.28 -1.42 -25.04
CA VAL A 649 -11.30 -0.98 -24.05
C VAL A 649 -12.05 -0.38 -22.86
N TRP A 650 -11.80 -0.91 -21.67
CA TRP A 650 -12.40 -0.41 -20.42
C TRP A 650 -11.35 0.37 -19.64
N ARG A 651 -11.62 1.64 -19.33
CA ARG A 651 -10.68 2.53 -18.63
C ARG A 651 -11.25 2.96 -17.29
N TYR A 652 -10.37 3.04 -16.30
CA TYR A 652 -10.66 3.64 -15.00
C TYR A 652 -9.94 4.98 -14.86
N ASP A 653 -10.69 6.01 -14.47
CA ASP A 653 -10.18 7.32 -14.07
C ASP A 653 -10.19 7.38 -12.54
N GLU A 654 -9.02 7.30 -11.91
CA GLU A 654 -8.89 7.24 -10.45
C GLU A 654 -9.28 8.55 -9.76
N LEU A 655 -9.00 9.70 -10.38
CA LEU A 655 -9.30 11.01 -9.80
C LEU A 655 -10.80 11.24 -9.73
N LYS A 656 -11.50 10.93 -10.83
CA LYS A 656 -12.96 11.07 -10.92
C LYS A 656 -13.70 9.89 -10.33
N ASP A 657 -13.02 8.75 -10.17
CA ASP A 657 -13.61 7.46 -9.81
C ASP A 657 -14.71 7.04 -10.80
N VAL A 658 -14.36 7.02 -12.09
CA VAL A 658 -15.27 6.75 -13.21
C VAL A 658 -14.76 5.60 -14.07
N LEU A 659 -15.68 4.73 -14.50
CA LEU A 659 -15.42 3.72 -15.54
C LEU A 659 -15.94 4.20 -16.88
N SER A 660 -15.16 3.97 -17.93
CA SER A 660 -15.56 4.27 -19.31
C SER A 660 -15.27 3.08 -20.23
N VAL A 661 -16.14 2.91 -21.22
CA VAL A 661 -16.02 1.87 -22.24
C VAL A 661 -15.78 2.55 -23.58
N TRP A 662 -14.87 1.99 -24.38
CA TRP A 662 -14.42 2.54 -25.65
C TRP A 662 -14.52 1.46 -26.72
N PHE A 663 -14.97 1.85 -27.92
CA PHE A 663 -14.93 0.94 -29.06
C PHE A 663 -13.48 0.59 -29.40
N ALA A 664 -13.25 -0.64 -29.85
CA ALA A 664 -11.97 -1.02 -30.43
C ALA A 664 -11.93 -0.67 -31.93
N LYS A 665 -10.76 -0.31 -32.46
CA LYS A 665 -10.61 0.00 -33.88
C LYS A 665 -10.83 -1.25 -34.74
N PRO A 666 -11.61 -1.17 -35.85
CA PRO A 666 -11.82 -2.32 -36.74
C PRO A 666 -10.53 -2.91 -37.32
N GLU A 667 -9.55 -2.05 -37.63
CA GLU A 667 -8.27 -2.41 -38.22
C GLU A 667 -7.20 -2.85 -37.19
N ASP A 668 -7.36 -2.47 -35.92
CA ASP A 668 -6.48 -2.86 -34.81
C ASP A 668 -7.30 -2.99 -33.53
N LEU A 669 -7.81 -4.20 -33.30
CA LEU A 669 -8.72 -4.48 -32.20
C LEU A 669 -8.10 -4.37 -30.81
N LYS A 670 -6.79 -4.09 -30.71
CA LYS A 670 -6.14 -3.76 -29.44
C LYS A 670 -6.21 -2.27 -29.13
N ARG A 671 -6.56 -1.39 -30.06
CA ARG A 671 -6.58 0.07 -29.85
C ARG A 671 -7.99 0.59 -29.63
N ALA A 672 -8.11 1.57 -28.74
CA ALA A 672 -9.35 2.31 -28.58
C ALA A 672 -9.58 3.23 -29.81
N ASP A 673 -10.83 3.31 -30.26
CA ASP A 673 -11.27 4.17 -31.36
C ASP A 673 -11.87 5.47 -30.83
N TYR A 674 -13.09 5.42 -30.30
CA TYR A 674 -13.75 6.54 -29.64
C TYR A 674 -14.59 6.07 -28.45
N LEU A 675 -14.97 7.01 -27.59
CA LEU A 675 -15.74 6.76 -26.38
C LEU A 675 -17.08 6.12 -26.76
N PHE A 676 -17.40 4.98 -26.15
CA PHE A 676 -18.73 4.39 -26.24
C PHE A 676 -19.65 5.06 -25.23
N HIS A 677 -19.33 4.93 -23.94
CA HIS A 677 -20.03 5.64 -22.86
C HIS A 677 -19.23 5.61 -21.55
N GLU A 678 -19.62 6.48 -20.62
CA GLU A 678 -19.19 6.44 -19.22
C GLU A 678 -20.27 5.75 -18.36
N ILE A 679 -19.85 5.04 -17.32
CA ILE A 679 -20.73 4.30 -16.42
C ILE A 679 -21.01 5.18 -15.20
N GLU A 680 -22.27 5.56 -15.00
CA GLU A 680 -22.74 6.34 -13.86
C GLU A 680 -23.44 5.42 -12.85
N PHE A 681 -22.82 5.19 -11.70
CA PHE A 681 -23.42 4.42 -10.60
C PHE A 681 -24.53 5.23 -9.91
N THR A 682 -25.72 4.65 -9.81
CA THR A 682 -26.92 5.35 -9.35
C THR A 682 -27.37 4.91 -7.96
N ASN A 683 -27.79 3.66 -7.81
CA ASN A 683 -28.49 3.19 -6.61
C ASN A 683 -27.87 1.90 -6.09
N ALA A 684 -27.80 1.79 -4.76
CA ALA A 684 -27.61 0.52 -4.08
C ALA A 684 -28.96 -0.22 -4.00
N THR A 685 -29.01 -1.47 -4.44
CA THR A 685 -30.23 -2.31 -4.37
C THR A 685 -29.94 -3.60 -3.61
N GLU A 686 -31.00 -4.37 -3.33
CA GLU A 686 -30.87 -5.73 -2.77
C GLU A 686 -30.10 -6.70 -3.69
N ASN A 687 -30.03 -6.40 -4.99
CA ASN A 687 -29.43 -7.26 -6.01
C ASN A 687 -28.04 -6.79 -6.46
N GLY A 688 -27.57 -5.63 -5.97
CA GLY A 688 -26.28 -5.06 -6.39
C GLY A 688 -26.33 -3.55 -6.62
N TRP A 689 -25.21 -3.00 -7.07
CA TRP A 689 -25.08 -1.62 -7.50
C TRP A 689 -25.61 -1.45 -8.92
N GLU A 690 -26.67 -0.67 -9.06
CA GLU A 690 -27.16 -0.23 -10.36
C GLU A 690 -26.24 0.86 -10.93
N ALA A 691 -25.98 0.77 -12.23
CA ALA A 691 -25.40 1.87 -12.98
C ALA A 691 -26.09 2.01 -14.33
N LYS A 692 -26.01 3.20 -14.91
CA LYS A 692 -26.57 3.52 -16.22
C LYS A 692 -25.51 4.14 -17.11
N ALA A 693 -25.73 4.04 -18.40
CA ALA A 693 -25.00 4.78 -19.40
C ALA A 693 -25.91 5.04 -20.61
N GLY A 694 -25.61 6.09 -21.37
CA GLY A 694 -26.35 6.38 -22.59
C GLY A 694 -25.47 7.09 -23.60
N HIS A 695 -25.62 6.77 -24.87
CA HIS A 695 -24.98 7.51 -25.95
C HIS A 695 -25.80 7.42 -27.24
N LEU A 696 -25.70 8.48 -28.05
CA LEU A 696 -26.25 8.51 -29.39
C LEU A 696 -25.17 8.05 -30.37
N CYS A 697 -25.41 6.98 -31.11
CA CYS A 697 -24.53 6.51 -32.16
C CYS A 697 -25.22 6.72 -33.51
N ILE A 698 -24.87 7.83 -34.19
CA ILE A 698 -25.50 8.26 -35.45
C ILE A 698 -27.01 8.50 -35.24
N ASP A 699 -27.85 7.56 -35.66
CA ASP A 699 -29.33 7.64 -35.58
C ASP A 699 -29.92 6.72 -34.50
N ASP A 700 -29.09 5.93 -33.82
CA ASP A 700 -29.51 4.94 -32.82
C ASP A 700 -29.18 5.44 -31.41
N TYR A 701 -30.18 5.47 -30.52
CA TYR A 701 -29.96 5.73 -29.10
C TYR A 701 -29.77 4.42 -28.35
N TYR A 702 -28.66 4.32 -27.61
CA TYR A 702 -28.35 3.20 -26.74
C TYR A 702 -28.62 3.62 -25.30
N ASP A 703 -29.59 2.94 -24.68
CA ASP A 703 -29.85 3.01 -23.24
C ASP A 703 -29.24 1.78 -22.58
N VAL A 704 -28.25 1.96 -21.71
CA VAL A 704 -27.48 0.87 -21.10
C VAL A 704 -27.68 0.86 -19.60
N LYS A 705 -27.99 -0.31 -19.06
CA LYS A 705 -28.12 -0.54 -17.61
C LYS A 705 -27.15 -1.62 -17.17
N TYR A 706 -26.62 -1.46 -15.98
CA TYR A 706 -25.71 -2.39 -15.33
C TYR A 706 -26.24 -2.75 -13.95
N ASN A 707 -25.92 -3.95 -13.50
CA ASN A 707 -26.04 -4.33 -12.10
C ASN A 707 -24.77 -5.07 -11.69
N PHE A 708 -24.09 -4.62 -10.62
CA PHE A 708 -22.87 -5.22 -10.10
C PHE A 708 -23.11 -5.77 -8.70
N ALA A 709 -23.05 -7.10 -8.53
CA ALA A 709 -23.32 -7.78 -7.28
C ALA A 709 -22.02 -8.26 -6.61
N PHE A 710 -21.75 -7.71 -5.43
CA PHE A 710 -20.56 -8.04 -4.64
C PHE A 710 -20.83 -9.07 -3.55
N GLN A 711 -19.82 -9.88 -3.24
CA GLN A 711 -19.67 -10.59 -1.98
C GLN A 711 -18.44 -10.01 -1.27
N ALA A 712 -18.68 -9.20 -0.24
CA ALA A 712 -17.67 -8.40 0.44
C ALA A 712 -16.84 -7.55 -0.54
N VAL A 713 -15.58 -7.93 -0.78
CA VAL A 713 -14.69 -7.23 -1.71
C VAL A 713 -14.67 -7.86 -3.10
N ASN A 714 -15.36 -8.96 -3.38
CA ASN A 714 -15.30 -9.65 -4.66
C ASN A 714 -16.56 -9.36 -5.47
N LEU A 715 -16.42 -8.98 -6.74
CA LEU A 715 -17.54 -9.00 -7.68
C LEU A 715 -17.77 -10.45 -8.11
N GLU A 716 -18.93 -11.00 -7.79
CA GLU A 716 -19.28 -12.41 -8.07
C GLU A 716 -20.08 -12.53 -9.37
N GLU A 717 -21.01 -11.58 -9.58
CA GLU A 717 -21.88 -11.53 -10.74
C GLU A 717 -22.09 -10.09 -11.16
N TRP A 718 -22.20 -9.85 -12.47
CA TRP A 718 -22.72 -8.59 -12.97
C TRP A 718 -23.51 -8.79 -14.26
N GLY A 719 -24.44 -7.87 -14.51
CA GLY A 719 -25.31 -7.88 -15.67
C GLY A 719 -25.19 -6.59 -16.46
N ILE A 720 -25.50 -6.68 -17.75
CA ILE A 720 -25.64 -5.53 -18.64
C ILE A 720 -26.86 -5.70 -19.53
N GLU A 721 -27.67 -4.65 -19.65
CA GLU A 721 -28.79 -4.60 -20.57
C GLU A 721 -28.65 -3.41 -21.51
N TYR A 722 -28.77 -3.66 -22.81
CA TYR A 722 -28.84 -2.64 -23.84
C TYR A 722 -30.24 -2.60 -24.41
N THR A 723 -30.87 -1.43 -24.40
CA THR A 723 -32.05 -1.15 -25.21
C THR A 723 -31.65 -0.21 -26.34
N VAL A 724 -31.74 -0.69 -27.58
CA VAL A 724 -31.36 0.08 -28.76
C VAL A 724 -32.60 0.46 -29.55
N LYS A 725 -32.79 1.76 -29.75
CA LYS A 725 -33.91 2.30 -30.54
C LYS A 725 -33.38 3.25 -31.61
N GLY A 726 -33.72 2.96 -32.85
CA GLY A 726 -33.46 3.83 -33.99
C GLY A 726 -34.29 3.41 -35.21
N PRO A 727 -34.19 4.14 -36.33
CA PRO A 727 -35.04 3.92 -37.51
C PRO A 727 -34.97 2.50 -38.09
N LYS A 728 -33.88 1.78 -37.84
CA LYS A 728 -33.60 0.43 -38.36
C LYS A 728 -33.26 -0.60 -37.27
N LYS A 729 -33.34 -0.22 -35.99
CA LYS A 729 -33.00 -1.08 -34.84
C LYS A 729 -34.04 -0.92 -33.73
N ASP A 730 -34.62 -2.04 -33.31
CA ASP A 730 -35.42 -2.15 -32.08
C ASP A 730 -35.13 -3.53 -31.49
N TYR A 731 -34.20 -3.57 -30.54
CA TYR A 731 -33.83 -4.79 -29.85
C TYR A 731 -33.35 -4.52 -28.43
N THR A 732 -33.46 -5.55 -27.61
CA THR A 732 -32.89 -5.60 -26.26
C THR A 732 -31.84 -6.70 -26.20
N ILE A 733 -30.69 -6.41 -25.61
CA ILE A 733 -29.64 -7.39 -25.32
C ILE A 733 -29.44 -7.43 -23.81
N SER A 734 -29.56 -8.60 -23.20
CA SER A 734 -29.34 -8.77 -21.76
C SER A 734 -28.25 -9.81 -21.56
N GLY A 735 -27.15 -9.44 -20.92
CA GLY A 735 -26.00 -10.30 -20.67
C GLY A 735 -25.69 -10.43 -19.19
N THR A 736 -25.36 -11.64 -18.76
CA THR A 736 -24.95 -11.98 -17.39
C THR A 736 -23.54 -12.54 -17.39
N TYR A 737 -22.72 -12.06 -16.46
CA TYR A 737 -21.33 -12.44 -16.27
C TYR A 737 -21.16 -13.07 -14.89
N THR A 738 -20.62 -14.28 -14.85
CA THR A 738 -20.37 -15.03 -13.60
C THR A 738 -18.93 -15.52 -13.53
N ARG A 739 -18.39 -15.62 -12.31
CA ARG A 739 -17.01 -16.06 -12.04
C ARG A 739 -16.80 -17.56 -12.14
#